data_AF-A0A5M6CPG3-F1
#
_entry.id   AF-A0A5M6CPG3-F1
#
_cell.length_a   1.000
_cell.length_b   1.000
_cell.length_c   1.000
_cell.angle_alpha   90.00
_cell.angle_beta   90.00
_cell.angle_gamma   90.00
#
_symmetry.space_group_name_H-M   'P 1'
#
loop_
_entity.id
_entity.type
_entity.pdbx_description
1 polymer ?
#
loop_
_entity_poly.entity_id
_entity_poly.type
_entity_poly.pdbx_seq_one_letter_code
_entity_poly.pdbx_strand_id
1 'polypeptide(L)'
;MNRISIFFAAFAGLCLNNGAFAQAPGGVALGLTAWYHAEAGTTVSPANVLTTWANQATNPNLTNLTPDGGATTLVNNNPVPFNFHSYLQHAAGCMRLANSVTNTDVVTTTQGSMMGAGTAPDQLICLTGNSTSGQFGNNRANTGTRGNRTEFGSGTTNGGANFAAGTVLNTGNANIFGLRAMVGAAPAHQNTYNGIKATGVAATRPAGSYRFAIGSFTGYFYGTNKSAEAVCHNRQLTSDEFSRVESYFAIKYGISLGTPAVPVDYLSSASAIVWPGDAAYQNNITGICRDDASGLIQKQSRAVTAKSKVFIFNDNTGGIFPAMNADNTTTFAADQSFVMFGDNNADTLLNVCAMNGRAVRMDRHWKMVKTGTVGDVTIAFTATELPADITTLLVSTNNTFPEAATTAIPLQTSGTYKYAVMPSDNTFFTFSATPLDVSVDVVNLTCQAANGGSMTANVTGGLAPISYQWNTTPPQTTATATNVPAGNYTVTVTQAAGCAYTQTATMANEIIDLMATLTATNARCNGDNNGSITVVNTNGTPAFSYSLNNQTNWVTTNQFQNLSAGLYRVYLKDINGCTGDDTISINEPDRLSLQFKNLIDDYCELGSNPNGNVEILLTGGTIPYNVTLNGSNIGPSLKLTNLKEDHYTYDVTDANGCKINDSFSIEHVPCCFAFVPNAFTPNMDGRNDIFKMETTGRILLNKMIVYNRYGQIVWGSFNQGEGWDGTQNGKPVDAGTYFYYIKYTCASFNGPKETELKGDITVVR
;
A
#
# COMPACT_ATOMS: atom_id res chain seq x y z
N MET A 1 -43.93 17.79 50.63
CA MET A 1 -44.83 17.60 51.79
C MET A 1 -45.67 16.35 51.56
N ASN A 2 -45.68 15.46 52.56
CA ASN A 2 -46.53 14.26 52.76
C ASN A 2 -46.32 13.07 51.79
N ARG A 3 -46.18 11.80 52.19
CA ARG A 3 -46.10 11.06 53.48
C ARG A 3 -45.57 9.66 53.09
N ILE A 4 -44.45 9.17 53.65
CA ILE A 4 -44.33 8.22 54.78
C ILE A 4 -44.70 6.74 54.44
N SER A 5 -43.62 5.94 54.42
CA SER A 5 -43.45 4.54 54.89
C SER A 5 -44.00 3.35 54.08
N ILE A 6 -43.12 2.39 53.77
CA ILE A 6 -42.97 1.13 54.54
C ILE A 6 -41.69 0.39 54.10
N PHE A 7 -40.87 0.04 55.10
CA PHE A 7 -39.79 -0.94 55.07
C PHE A 7 -40.28 -2.29 54.52
N PHE A 8 -39.61 -2.86 53.53
CA PHE A 8 -39.29 -4.29 53.47
C PHE A 8 -38.20 -4.50 52.41
N ALA A 9 -36.98 -4.77 52.87
CA ALA A 9 -35.91 -5.32 52.06
C ALA A 9 -36.39 -6.68 51.54
N ALA A 10 -36.69 -6.73 50.25
CA ALA A 10 -37.07 -7.95 49.56
C ALA A 10 -35.86 -8.89 49.55
N PHE A 11 -36.07 -10.06 50.16
CA PHE A 11 -35.29 -11.27 50.05
C PHE A 11 -34.62 -11.41 48.67
N ALA A 12 -33.30 -11.18 48.63
CA ALA A 12 -32.43 -11.83 47.68
C ALA A 12 -32.22 -13.27 48.16
N GLY A 13 -32.49 -14.24 47.30
CA GLY A 13 -32.16 -15.65 47.54
C GLY A 13 -33.37 -16.54 47.77
N LEU A 14 -34.21 -16.68 46.75
CA LEU A 14 -35.07 -17.85 46.52
C LEU A 14 -35.62 -17.80 45.09
N CYS A 15 -34.72 -17.80 44.10
CA CYS A 15 -35.06 -18.33 42.80
C CYS A 15 -34.94 -19.85 42.89
N LEU A 16 -36.07 -20.50 43.08
CA LEU A 16 -36.29 -21.90 42.73
C LEU A 16 -35.85 -22.09 41.27
N ASN A 17 -34.71 -22.74 41.04
CA ASN A 17 -34.37 -23.24 39.72
C ASN A 17 -35.24 -24.47 39.44
N ASN A 18 -36.07 -24.37 38.42
CA ASN A 18 -36.78 -25.48 37.80
C ASN A 18 -35.80 -26.59 37.42
N GLY A 19 -36.11 -27.82 37.84
CA GLY A 19 -35.49 -29.04 37.33
C GLY A 19 -34.05 -29.28 37.80
N ALA A 20 -33.85 -29.50 39.10
CA ALA A 20 -32.64 -30.17 39.55
C ALA A 20 -32.67 -31.61 38.99
N PHE A 21 -32.17 -31.79 37.77
CA PHE A 21 -31.71 -33.10 37.32
C PHE A 21 -30.78 -33.62 38.42
N ALA A 22 -30.98 -34.87 38.85
CA ALA A 22 -30.07 -35.51 39.78
C ALA A 22 -28.67 -35.52 39.15
N GLN A 23 -27.80 -34.61 39.60
CA GLN A 23 -26.45 -34.47 39.08
C GLN A 23 -25.63 -35.69 39.46
N ALA A 24 -24.82 -36.18 38.52
CA ALA A 24 -23.90 -37.27 38.78
C ALA A 24 -22.65 -37.10 37.91
N PRO A 25 -21.44 -37.46 38.37
CA PRO A 25 -20.22 -37.37 37.57
C PRO A 25 -20.41 -37.98 36.18
N GLY A 26 -20.08 -37.22 35.13
CA GLY A 26 -20.28 -37.62 33.73
C GLY A 26 -21.75 -37.90 33.34
N GLY A 27 -22.73 -37.50 34.14
CA GLY A 27 -24.15 -37.82 34.00
C GLY A 27 -24.53 -39.26 34.38
N VAL A 28 -23.66 -39.99 35.08
CA VAL A 28 -23.85 -41.42 35.40
C VAL A 28 -24.46 -41.59 36.79
N ALA A 29 -25.77 -41.39 36.90
CA ALA A 29 -26.50 -41.45 38.17
C ALA A 29 -26.83 -42.88 38.62
N LEU A 30 -27.04 -43.81 37.68
CA LEU A 30 -27.44 -45.18 38.01
C LEU A 30 -26.35 -45.87 38.83
N GLY A 31 -26.69 -46.34 40.02
CA GLY A 31 -25.77 -47.02 40.94
C GLY A 31 -24.78 -46.10 41.65
N LEU A 32 -24.89 -44.78 41.51
CA LEU A 32 -24.07 -43.83 42.29
C LEU A 32 -24.47 -43.92 43.78
N THR A 33 -23.51 -44.22 44.63
CA THR A 33 -23.72 -44.40 46.07
C THR A 33 -23.08 -43.33 46.93
N ALA A 34 -21.90 -42.85 46.52
CA ALA A 34 -21.22 -41.77 47.21
C ALA A 34 -20.55 -40.83 46.20
N TRP A 35 -20.63 -39.54 46.45
CA TRP A 35 -19.97 -38.52 45.67
C TRP A 35 -19.54 -37.37 46.60
N TYR A 36 -18.25 -37.16 46.74
CA TYR A 36 -17.68 -36.12 47.58
C TYR A 36 -16.76 -35.27 46.72
N HIS A 37 -16.94 -33.94 46.65
CA HIS A 37 -16.02 -33.03 45.95
C HIS A 37 -15.64 -31.84 46.84
N ALA A 38 -14.37 -31.45 46.89
CA ALA A 38 -13.83 -30.54 47.89
C ALA A 38 -14.35 -29.08 47.76
N GLU A 39 -15.13 -28.80 46.72
CA GLU A 39 -15.60 -27.46 46.40
C GLU A 39 -17.02 -27.17 46.87
N ALA A 40 -17.82 -28.21 47.10
CA ALA A 40 -19.14 -28.06 47.69
C ALA A 40 -19.38 -29.14 48.75
N GLY A 41 -20.14 -28.77 49.77
CA GLY A 41 -20.43 -29.67 50.89
C GLY A 41 -19.27 -29.87 51.86
N THR A 42 -18.14 -29.17 51.72
CA THR A 42 -17.08 -29.15 52.74
C THR A 42 -17.32 -28.05 53.77
N THR A 43 -17.25 -28.38 55.05
CA THR A 43 -17.18 -27.39 56.14
C THR A 43 -15.79 -27.43 56.75
N VAL A 44 -15.22 -26.26 57.05
CA VAL A 44 -13.89 -26.13 57.66
C VAL A 44 -13.95 -25.25 58.91
N SER A 45 -12.98 -25.42 59.80
CA SER A 45 -12.73 -24.52 60.93
C SER A 45 -12.07 -23.22 60.46
N PRO A 46 -11.97 -22.18 61.32
CA PRO A 46 -11.25 -20.94 61.01
C PRO A 46 -9.77 -21.13 60.60
N ALA A 47 -9.17 -22.28 60.92
CA ALA A 47 -7.81 -22.64 60.54
C ALA A 47 -7.74 -23.45 59.23
N ASN A 48 -8.80 -23.43 58.40
CA ASN A 48 -8.98 -24.23 57.19
C ASN A 48 -8.88 -25.75 57.40
N VAL A 49 -9.11 -26.23 58.63
CA VAL A 49 -9.15 -27.67 58.92
C VAL A 49 -10.54 -28.20 58.62
N LEU A 50 -10.65 -29.23 57.79
CA LEU A 50 -11.91 -29.89 57.45
C LEU A 50 -12.63 -30.37 58.72
N THR A 51 -13.93 -30.11 58.82
CA THR A 51 -14.81 -30.64 59.88
C THR A 51 -15.79 -31.66 59.32
N THR A 52 -16.34 -31.41 58.12
CA THR A 52 -17.22 -32.34 57.40
C THR A 52 -16.99 -32.25 55.89
N TRP A 53 -17.17 -33.36 55.18
CA TRP A 53 -17.26 -33.42 53.72
C TRP A 53 -18.52 -34.17 53.31
N ALA A 54 -19.49 -33.43 52.77
CA ALA A 54 -20.84 -33.93 52.53
C ALA A 54 -20.97 -34.74 51.25
N ASN A 55 -21.79 -35.79 51.32
CA ASN A 55 -22.13 -36.64 50.18
C ASN A 55 -23.14 -35.90 49.27
N GLN A 56 -22.83 -35.84 47.98
CA GLN A 56 -23.63 -35.22 46.93
C GLN A 56 -24.43 -36.23 46.10
N ALA A 57 -24.27 -37.54 46.33
CA ALA A 57 -25.06 -38.55 45.66
C ALA A 57 -26.52 -38.50 46.14
N THR A 58 -27.48 -38.77 45.25
CA THR A 58 -28.92 -38.82 45.58
C THR A 58 -29.32 -40.01 46.47
N ASN A 59 -28.38 -40.90 46.82
CA ASN A 59 -28.64 -42.05 47.70
C ASN A 59 -28.50 -41.63 49.19
N PRO A 60 -29.59 -41.69 49.99
CA PRO A 60 -29.61 -41.19 51.37
C PRO A 60 -28.87 -42.06 52.39
N ASN A 61 -28.34 -43.23 52.00
CA ASN A 61 -27.83 -44.23 52.94
C ASN A 61 -26.36 -44.04 53.36
N LEU A 62 -25.66 -43.02 52.86
CA LEU A 62 -24.28 -42.67 53.27
C LEU A 62 -24.19 -41.24 53.77
N THR A 63 -23.71 -41.08 54.99
CA THR A 63 -23.55 -39.79 55.69
C THR A 63 -22.26 -39.06 55.27
N ASN A 64 -22.12 -37.82 55.75
CA ASN A 64 -20.93 -36.99 55.55
C ASN A 64 -19.66 -37.68 56.12
N LEU A 65 -18.53 -37.47 55.46
CA LEU A 65 -17.23 -37.88 55.98
C LEU A 65 -16.73 -36.85 57.00
N THR A 66 -16.11 -37.33 58.07
CA THR A 66 -15.47 -36.51 59.10
C THR A 66 -14.00 -36.92 59.24
N PRO A 67 -13.09 -36.00 59.59
CA PRO A 67 -11.70 -36.37 59.88
C PRO A 67 -11.59 -37.39 61.02
N ASP A 68 -10.74 -38.40 60.86
CA ASP A 68 -10.46 -39.41 61.90
C ASP A 68 -8.96 -39.40 62.21
N GLY A 69 -8.58 -38.47 63.11
CA GLY A 69 -7.19 -38.22 63.52
C GLY A 69 -6.37 -37.46 62.48
N GLY A 70 -5.52 -36.53 62.92
CA GLY A 70 -4.64 -35.71 62.07
C GLY A 70 -5.31 -34.52 61.36
N ALA A 71 -4.52 -33.51 60.99
CA ALA A 71 -5.01 -32.33 60.28
C ALA A 71 -5.25 -32.64 58.79
N THR A 72 -6.52 -32.63 58.36
CA THR A 72 -6.91 -32.51 56.95
C THR A 72 -7.31 -31.07 56.71
N THR A 73 -6.63 -30.37 55.80
CA THR A 73 -6.91 -28.96 55.50
C THR A 73 -7.49 -28.79 54.12
N LEU A 74 -8.51 -27.95 53.98
CA LEU A 74 -8.94 -27.49 52.67
C LEU A 74 -7.92 -26.47 52.17
N VAL A 75 -7.35 -26.75 51.01
CA VAL A 75 -6.43 -25.84 50.35
C VAL A 75 -7.18 -25.22 49.18
N ASN A 76 -7.50 -23.95 49.34
CA ASN A 76 -8.00 -23.12 48.27
C ASN A 76 -6.82 -22.83 47.33
N ASN A 77 -6.95 -23.15 46.04
CA ASN A 77 -5.87 -22.96 45.08
C ASN A 77 -5.48 -21.47 45.03
N ASN A 78 -4.34 -21.12 45.64
CA ASN A 78 -3.54 -19.95 45.29
C ASN A 78 -3.02 -20.13 43.83
N PRO A 79 -2.32 -19.22 43.12
CA PRO A 79 -1.95 -19.43 41.72
C PRO A 79 -0.96 -20.60 41.47
N VAL A 80 -0.60 -21.35 42.52
CA VAL A 80 0.41 -22.39 42.54
C VAL A 80 -0.13 -23.80 42.19
N PRO A 81 -1.33 -24.28 42.63
CA PRO A 81 -1.84 -25.56 42.17
C PRO A 81 -2.64 -25.43 40.87
N PHE A 82 -2.55 -26.46 40.05
CA PHE A 82 -3.11 -26.54 38.71
C PHE A 82 -4.65 -26.55 38.73
N ASN A 83 -5.26 -25.93 37.72
CA ASN A 83 -6.68 -25.99 37.40
C ASN A 83 -7.70 -25.30 38.34
N PHE A 84 -7.33 -24.38 39.23
CA PHE A 84 -8.26 -23.44 39.92
C PHE A 84 -9.37 -24.04 40.83
N HIS A 85 -9.36 -25.35 41.08
CA HIS A 85 -10.28 -26.06 41.96
C HIS A 85 -9.66 -26.41 43.31
N SER A 86 -10.42 -26.27 44.40
CA SER A 86 -9.92 -26.60 45.74
C SER A 86 -9.68 -28.10 45.91
N TYR A 87 -8.76 -28.46 46.81
CA TYR A 87 -8.50 -29.85 47.17
C TYR A 87 -8.22 -29.98 48.68
N LEU A 88 -8.41 -31.19 49.20
CA LEU A 88 -8.09 -31.52 50.58
C LEU A 88 -6.65 -32.04 50.68
N GLN A 89 -5.86 -31.47 51.59
CA GLN A 89 -4.53 -31.93 51.92
C GLN A 89 -4.54 -32.71 53.24
N HIS A 90 -4.06 -33.94 53.20
CA HIS A 90 -3.99 -34.84 54.35
C HIS A 90 -2.57 -34.86 54.91
N ALA A 91 -2.33 -34.26 56.09
CA ALA A 91 -0.98 -34.13 56.66
C ALA A 91 -0.54 -35.33 57.53
N ALA A 92 -1.48 -36.06 58.14
CA ALA A 92 -1.25 -37.32 58.89
C ALA A 92 -2.59 -37.90 59.37
N GLY A 93 -3.48 -38.27 58.44
CA GLY A 93 -4.87 -38.59 58.80
C GLY A 93 -5.74 -38.95 57.62
N CYS A 94 -6.79 -39.71 57.89
CA CYS A 94 -7.80 -40.08 56.92
C CYS A 94 -9.15 -39.53 57.38
N MET A 95 -10.03 -39.27 56.43
CA MET A 95 -11.44 -39.05 56.70
C MET A 95 -12.16 -40.38 56.76
N ARG A 96 -13.14 -40.53 57.67
CA ARG A 96 -13.99 -41.72 57.78
C ARG A 96 -15.45 -41.31 57.84
N LEU A 97 -16.34 -42.26 57.56
CA LEU A 97 -17.77 -42.07 57.81
C LEU A 97 -17.99 -41.84 59.32
N ALA A 98 -18.76 -40.79 59.66
CA ALA A 98 -18.88 -40.24 61.00
C ALA A 98 -19.38 -41.23 62.07
N ASN A 99 -20.04 -42.32 61.67
CA ASN A 99 -20.48 -43.38 62.56
C ASN A 99 -20.07 -44.73 61.99
N SER A 100 -19.58 -45.62 62.85
CA SER A 100 -19.62 -47.05 62.55
C SER A 100 -21.04 -47.38 62.12
N VAL A 101 -21.24 -47.89 60.92
CA VAL A 101 -22.50 -48.55 60.56
C VAL A 101 -22.58 -49.79 61.45
N THR A 102 -23.05 -49.62 62.68
CA THR A 102 -23.39 -50.71 63.57
C THR A 102 -24.62 -51.35 62.97
N ASN A 103 -24.50 -52.65 62.67
CA ASN A 103 -25.50 -53.50 62.03
C ASN A 103 -26.75 -53.74 62.91
N THR A 104 -27.12 -52.80 63.78
CA THR A 104 -28.08 -53.03 64.86
C THR A 104 -29.24 -52.04 64.91
N ASP A 105 -29.23 -50.95 64.15
CA ASP A 105 -30.43 -50.11 64.00
C ASP A 105 -31.16 -50.47 62.70
N VAL A 106 -31.97 -51.52 62.83
CA VAL A 106 -33.31 -51.67 62.26
C VAL A 106 -33.58 -50.92 60.94
N VAL A 107 -33.71 -51.63 59.81
CA VAL A 107 -35.00 -51.80 59.11
C VAL A 107 -34.95 -53.04 58.20
N THR A 108 -35.92 -53.92 58.41
CA THR A 108 -36.39 -55.00 57.54
C THR A 108 -36.97 -54.48 56.21
N THR A 109 -36.20 -53.75 55.43
CA THR A 109 -36.46 -53.47 54.00
C THR A 109 -35.15 -53.01 53.35
N THR A 110 -34.51 -53.89 52.56
CA THR A 110 -33.65 -53.57 51.41
C THR A 110 -32.89 -52.23 51.42
N GLN A 111 -31.95 -52.02 52.36
CA GLN A 111 -31.12 -50.80 52.39
C GLN A 111 -29.63 -51.09 52.69
N GLY A 112 -28.85 -51.21 51.61
CA GLY A 112 -27.72 -50.32 51.34
C GLY A 112 -26.50 -50.30 52.26
N SER A 113 -25.85 -51.43 52.50
CA SER A 113 -24.38 -51.43 52.65
C SER A 113 -23.75 -50.99 51.31
N MET A 114 -22.54 -50.39 51.32
CA MET A 114 -21.75 -50.19 50.09
C MET A 114 -21.54 -51.49 49.28
N MET A 115 -21.78 -52.63 49.93
CA MET A 115 -21.86 -53.97 49.35
C MET A 115 -23.07 -54.65 49.98
N GLY A 116 -24.20 -54.70 49.26
CA GLY A 116 -25.40 -55.38 49.72
C GLY A 116 -25.11 -56.85 49.98
N ALA A 117 -25.74 -57.41 51.00
CA ALA A 117 -25.85 -58.86 51.15
C ALA A 117 -26.92 -59.36 50.17
N GLY A 118 -26.66 -59.24 48.88
CA GLY A 118 -27.49 -59.77 47.80
C GLY A 118 -26.79 -60.96 47.14
N THR A 119 -27.56 -61.91 46.66
CA THR A 119 -27.07 -63.10 45.93
C THR A 119 -26.52 -62.78 44.53
N ALA A 120 -26.28 -61.50 44.22
CA ALA A 120 -25.61 -61.03 43.00
C ALA A 120 -24.30 -60.31 43.37
N PRO A 121 -23.23 -60.42 42.56
CA PRO A 121 -21.92 -59.85 42.89
C PRO A 121 -21.95 -58.31 42.78
N ASP A 122 -22.09 -57.63 43.90
CA ASP A 122 -21.95 -56.16 43.99
C ASP A 122 -20.49 -55.75 43.74
N GLN A 123 -20.23 -55.03 42.65
CA GLN A 123 -18.91 -54.45 42.34
C GLN A 123 -18.89 -52.99 42.75
N LEU A 124 -17.99 -52.62 43.66
CA LEU A 124 -17.75 -51.22 44.04
C LEU A 124 -16.60 -50.66 43.20
N ILE A 125 -16.87 -49.63 42.41
CA ILE A 125 -15.83 -48.84 41.71
C ILE A 125 -15.77 -47.48 42.38
N CYS A 126 -14.62 -47.13 42.96
CA CYS A 126 -14.36 -45.79 43.48
C CYS A 126 -13.24 -45.10 42.69
N LEU A 127 -13.49 -43.87 42.23
CA LEU A 127 -12.58 -43.04 41.45
C LEU A 127 -12.19 -41.80 42.25
N THR A 128 -10.93 -41.35 42.12
CA THR A 128 -10.43 -40.15 42.82
C THR A 128 -9.74 -39.18 41.87
N GLY A 129 -10.02 -37.88 42.05
CA GLY A 129 -9.30 -36.78 41.39
C GLY A 129 -8.11 -36.32 42.25
N ASN A 130 -6.89 -36.34 41.70
CA ASN A 130 -5.67 -35.80 42.33
C ASN A 130 -5.30 -34.43 41.70
N SER A 131 -4.85 -33.49 42.52
CA SER A 131 -4.45 -32.13 42.11
C SER A 131 -2.96 -31.95 41.74
N THR A 132 -2.15 -33.02 41.71
CA THR A 132 -0.72 -32.93 41.31
C THR A 132 -0.28 -34.06 40.37
N SER A 133 0.55 -33.72 39.38
CA SER A 133 1.20 -34.69 38.50
C SER A 133 2.10 -35.63 39.30
N GLY A 134 1.96 -36.93 39.08
CA GLY A 134 2.99 -37.90 39.47
C GLY A 134 2.89 -38.51 40.87
N GLN A 135 1.78 -38.36 41.58
CA GLN A 135 1.53 -39.15 42.80
C GLN A 135 0.25 -39.98 42.70
N PHE A 136 0.30 -41.00 41.84
CA PHE A 136 -0.54 -42.17 42.04
C PHE A 136 0.36 -43.39 42.30
N GLY A 137 0.30 -43.89 43.53
CA GLY A 137 0.96 -45.11 44.01
C GLY A 137 0.95 -45.07 45.55
N ASN A 138 0.32 -45.98 46.29
CA ASN A 138 0.05 -47.41 46.04
C ASN A 138 -1.34 -47.81 46.59
N ASN A 139 -2.07 -48.65 45.85
CA ASN A 139 -3.21 -49.40 46.37
C ASN A 139 -2.76 -50.82 46.75
N ARG A 140 -2.78 -51.16 48.05
CA ARG A 140 -2.71 -52.55 48.52
C ARG A 140 -4.12 -53.04 48.84
N ALA A 141 -4.72 -53.83 47.96
CA ALA A 141 -5.81 -54.72 48.32
C ALA A 141 -5.21 -55.99 48.95
N ASN A 142 -5.11 -56.05 50.27
CA ASN A 142 -4.54 -57.21 50.96
C ASN A 142 -5.61 -58.31 51.10
N THR A 143 -5.57 -59.33 50.25
CA THR A 143 -6.49 -60.48 50.28
C THR A 143 -6.09 -61.52 51.34
N GLY A 144 -5.95 -61.11 52.60
CA GLY A 144 -5.63 -62.00 53.73
C GLY A 144 -6.56 -61.78 54.92
N THR A 145 -7.43 -62.76 55.17
CA THR A 145 -8.26 -63.05 56.38
C THR A 145 -8.86 -61.89 57.20
N ARG A 146 -8.91 -60.68 56.67
CA ARG A 146 -9.59 -59.50 57.24
C ARG A 146 -10.43 -58.86 56.13
N GLY A 147 -11.75 -58.95 56.24
CA GLY A 147 -12.72 -58.35 55.31
C GLY A 147 -12.56 -56.83 55.09
N ASN A 148 -13.32 -56.34 54.10
CA ASN A 148 -13.12 -55.14 53.26
C ASN A 148 -12.47 -53.88 53.88
N ARG A 149 -11.42 -53.40 53.20
CA ARG A 149 -10.75 -52.10 53.35
C ARG A 149 -10.51 -51.47 51.96
N THR A 150 -10.74 -50.17 51.82
CA THR A 150 -10.19 -49.36 50.70
C THR A 150 -9.52 -48.12 51.31
N GLU A 151 -8.22 -47.98 51.07
CA GLU A 151 -7.32 -46.95 51.61
C GLU A 151 -6.71 -46.18 50.42
N PHE A 152 -6.64 -44.84 50.45
CA PHE A 152 -6.02 -44.05 49.36
C PHE A 152 -5.01 -43.04 49.89
N GLY A 153 -3.72 -43.38 49.73
CA GLY A 153 -2.59 -42.49 50.01
C GLY A 153 -1.38 -42.78 49.11
N SER A 154 -0.50 -41.78 49.04
CA SER A 154 0.85 -41.79 48.51
C SER A 154 1.84 -42.07 49.65
N GLY A 155 2.87 -42.84 49.32
CA GLY A 155 4.00 -43.12 50.20
C GLY A 155 5.04 -43.97 49.48
N THR A 156 6.25 -43.42 49.34
CA THR A 156 7.44 -44.13 48.90
C THR A 156 7.76 -45.30 49.83
N THR A 157 7.97 -46.47 49.23
CA THR A 157 8.71 -47.64 49.74
C THR A 157 8.56 -47.99 51.22
N ASN A 158 7.75 -49.00 51.52
CA ASN A 158 8.31 -50.24 52.04
C ASN A 158 7.37 -51.44 51.83
N GLY A 159 7.82 -52.34 50.94
CA GLY A 159 7.28 -53.68 50.73
C GLY A 159 6.08 -53.77 49.77
N GLY A 160 6.14 -54.73 48.84
CA GLY A 160 4.98 -55.48 48.36
C GLY A 160 4.25 -55.00 47.11
N ALA A 161 4.98 -54.76 46.00
CA ALA A 161 4.70 -55.28 44.65
C ALA A 161 5.82 -54.75 43.74
N ASN A 162 6.80 -55.60 43.40
CA ASN A 162 7.85 -55.24 42.44
C ASN A 162 7.23 -55.22 41.04
N PHE A 163 7.10 -54.03 40.45
CA PHE A 163 7.07 -53.92 38.99
C PHE A 163 8.40 -54.47 38.47
N ALA A 164 8.38 -55.25 37.38
CA ALA A 164 9.61 -55.78 36.79
C ALA A 164 10.56 -54.63 36.47
N ALA A 165 11.81 -54.74 36.94
CA ALA A 165 12.87 -53.80 36.63
C ALA A 165 12.98 -53.67 35.10
N GLY A 166 12.79 -52.46 34.58
CA GLY A 166 12.78 -52.18 33.13
C GLY A 166 11.40 -51.81 32.56
N THR A 167 10.31 -51.94 33.31
CA THR A 167 9.00 -51.37 32.92
C THR A 167 8.99 -49.90 33.31
N VAL A 168 9.21 -49.01 32.35
CA VAL A 168 9.03 -47.57 32.53
C VAL A 168 7.54 -47.32 32.74
N LEU A 169 7.10 -47.15 33.99
CA LEU A 169 5.86 -46.43 34.29
C LEU A 169 6.05 -45.03 33.70
N ASN A 170 5.32 -44.73 32.63
CA ASN A 170 5.42 -43.46 31.95
C ASN A 170 4.75 -42.40 32.85
N THR A 171 5.53 -41.80 33.74
CA THR A 171 5.11 -40.78 34.73
C THR A 171 4.69 -39.45 34.09
N GLY A 172 4.61 -39.38 32.75
CA GLY A 172 4.21 -38.20 31.99
C GLY A 172 2.70 -37.97 31.86
N ASN A 173 1.86 -38.99 32.09
CA ASN A 173 0.41 -38.88 31.94
C ASN A 173 -0.32 -39.24 33.25
N ALA A 174 -1.27 -38.40 33.67
CA ALA A 174 -2.10 -38.65 34.83
C ALA A 174 -3.19 -39.67 34.47
N ASN A 175 -2.94 -40.95 34.77
CA ASN A 175 -4.00 -41.95 34.73
C ASN A 175 -4.98 -41.67 35.88
N ILE A 176 -6.27 -41.52 35.57
CA ILE A 176 -7.32 -41.63 36.60
C ILE A 176 -7.39 -43.12 36.95
N PHE A 177 -7.11 -43.46 38.21
CA PHE A 177 -7.00 -44.85 38.63
C PHE A 177 -8.38 -45.47 38.86
N GLY A 178 -8.84 -46.26 37.89
CA GLY A 178 -9.88 -47.27 38.13
C GLY A 178 -9.28 -48.52 38.78
N LEU A 179 -9.79 -48.91 39.95
CA LEU A 179 -9.57 -50.25 40.49
C LEU A 179 -10.22 -51.27 39.55
N ARG A 180 -9.40 -52.14 38.99
CA ARG A 180 -9.82 -53.21 38.09
C ARG A 180 -9.01 -54.44 38.48
N ALA A 181 -9.60 -55.49 39.07
CA ALA A 181 -8.82 -56.67 39.49
C ALA A 181 -9.65 -57.96 39.52
N MET A 182 -9.23 -58.95 38.73
CA MET A 182 -9.71 -60.33 38.79
C MET A 182 -8.95 -61.17 39.84
N VAL A 183 -9.61 -62.24 40.29
CA VAL A 183 -9.07 -63.31 41.14
C VAL A 183 -8.84 -64.59 40.30
N GLY A 184 -7.63 -65.15 40.39
CA GLY A 184 -7.35 -66.58 40.23
C GLY A 184 -6.57 -67.05 38.99
N ALA A 185 -5.22 -67.15 39.13
CA ALA A 185 -4.30 -68.20 38.60
C ALA A 185 -2.94 -67.64 38.15
N ALA A 186 -1.86 -68.38 38.44
CA ALA A 186 -0.51 -68.17 37.90
C ALA A 186 -0.27 -69.13 36.71
N PRO A 187 0.77 -68.95 35.87
CA PRO A 187 1.46 -67.74 35.44
C PRO A 187 1.58 -67.67 33.89
N ALA A 188 1.12 -66.59 33.25
CA ALA A 188 1.70 -66.01 32.03
C ALA A 188 0.74 -64.99 31.40
N HIS A 189 1.08 -63.71 31.57
CA HIS A 189 0.76 -62.60 30.66
C HIS A 189 -0.69 -62.41 30.21
N GLN A 190 -1.53 -61.73 31.00
CA GLN A 190 -2.72 -61.05 30.49
C GLN A 190 -3.01 -59.75 31.27
N ASN A 191 -2.71 -58.61 30.65
CA ASN A 191 -3.09 -57.27 31.13
C ASN A 191 -4.40 -56.86 30.45
N THR A 192 -5.53 -57.14 31.10
CA THR A 192 -6.84 -56.57 30.75
C THR A 192 -7.61 -56.40 32.04
N TYR A 193 -7.41 -55.23 32.64
CA TYR A 193 -7.89 -54.93 33.96
C TYR A 193 -9.44 -54.79 33.90
N ASN A 194 -10.17 -55.59 34.70
CA ASN A 194 -11.64 -55.60 34.80
C ASN A 194 -12.06 -55.92 36.26
N GLY A 195 -12.98 -55.10 36.83
CA GLY A 195 -13.82 -55.25 38.05
C GLY A 195 -13.30 -55.94 39.32
N ILE A 196 -13.49 -55.33 40.51
CA ILE A 196 -13.41 -56.04 41.81
C ILE A 196 -14.62 -56.98 41.92
N LYS A 197 -14.43 -58.30 41.85
CA LYS A 197 -15.44 -59.29 42.26
C LYS A 197 -15.29 -59.60 43.77
N ALA A 198 -16.25 -59.20 44.59
CA ALA A 198 -16.42 -59.79 45.92
C ALA A 198 -17.19 -61.11 45.79
N THR A 199 -16.49 -62.22 45.57
CA THR A 199 -17.13 -63.55 45.50
C THR A 199 -17.47 -64.09 46.89
N GLY A 200 -18.76 -64.10 47.22
CA GLY A 200 -19.49 -65.34 47.53
C GLY A 200 -18.99 -66.27 48.65
N VAL A 201 -18.44 -65.77 49.76
CA VAL A 201 -18.29 -66.58 50.98
C VAL A 201 -18.99 -65.87 52.13
N ALA A 202 -20.01 -66.50 52.69
CA ALA A 202 -20.55 -66.17 54.00
C ALA A 202 -19.45 -66.42 55.04
N ALA A 203 -18.54 -65.47 55.19
CA ALA A 203 -17.59 -65.47 56.29
C ALA A 203 -18.37 -65.09 57.54
N THR A 204 -18.48 -66.03 58.49
CA THR A 204 -18.92 -65.75 59.86
C THR A 204 -17.98 -64.68 60.44
N ARG A 205 -18.51 -63.48 60.68
CA ARG A 205 -17.71 -62.26 60.93
C ARG A 205 -17.41 -62.11 62.43
N PRO A 206 -16.18 -61.77 62.84
CA PRO A 206 -15.93 -61.24 64.18
C PRO A 206 -16.59 -59.86 64.31
N ALA A 207 -17.18 -59.55 65.47
CA ALA A 207 -17.73 -58.24 65.77
C ALA A 207 -16.62 -57.17 65.79
N GLY A 208 -16.51 -56.39 64.71
CA GLY A 208 -15.56 -55.27 64.57
C GLY A 208 -15.82 -54.50 63.28
N SER A 209 -16.03 -53.19 63.39
CA SER A 209 -16.52 -52.29 62.33
C SER A 209 -15.54 -52.17 61.14
N TYR A 210 -16.04 -52.34 59.90
CA TYR A 210 -15.28 -52.01 58.68
C TYR A 210 -15.61 -50.58 58.22
N ARG A 211 -14.61 -49.79 57.82
CA ARG A 211 -14.75 -48.33 57.57
C ARG A 211 -14.26 -47.96 56.16
N PHE A 212 -15.05 -47.20 55.41
CA PHE A 212 -14.61 -46.47 54.21
C PHE A 212 -13.80 -45.24 54.65
N ALA A 213 -12.64 -45.01 54.04
CA ALA A 213 -11.77 -43.89 54.38
C ALA A 213 -11.04 -43.31 53.16
N ILE A 214 -10.80 -42.00 53.18
CA ILE A 214 -10.03 -41.25 52.16
C ILE A 214 -8.91 -40.48 52.85
N GLY A 215 -7.65 -40.62 52.41
CA GLY A 215 -6.50 -39.88 52.95
C GLY A 215 -5.37 -40.75 53.51
N SER A 216 -4.48 -40.14 54.28
CA SER A 216 -3.23 -40.73 54.80
C SER A 216 -3.47 -41.58 56.07
N PHE A 217 -3.01 -42.82 56.13
CA PHE A 217 -3.30 -43.71 57.28
C PHE A 217 -2.16 -43.75 58.31
N THR A 218 -2.47 -43.45 59.58
CA THR A 218 -1.52 -43.49 60.70
C THR A 218 -1.16 -44.94 61.05
N GLY A 219 0.10 -45.33 60.82
CA GLY A 219 0.65 -46.63 61.25
C GLY A 219 1.66 -47.24 60.28
N TYR A 220 1.56 -46.98 58.97
CA TYR A 220 2.47 -47.55 57.96
C TYR A 220 2.69 -46.66 56.70
N PHE A 221 2.00 -45.52 56.57
CA PHE A 221 2.03 -44.69 55.36
C PHE A 221 2.20 -43.21 55.72
N TYR A 222 3.45 -42.73 55.73
CA TYR A 222 3.76 -41.33 56.01
C TYR A 222 3.92 -40.59 54.69
N GLY A 223 2.84 -39.94 54.23
CA GLY A 223 2.85 -39.10 53.03
C GLY A 223 1.73 -38.05 53.06
N THR A 224 2.04 -36.85 52.56
CA THR A 224 1.05 -35.79 52.32
C THR A 224 0.25 -36.13 51.06
N ASN A 225 -1.07 -36.29 51.22
CA ASN A 225 -1.96 -36.67 50.12
C ASN A 225 -2.91 -35.56 49.76
N LYS A 226 -3.31 -35.49 48.49
CA LYS A 226 -4.22 -34.48 47.97
C LYS A 226 -5.40 -35.15 47.28
N SER A 227 -6.62 -34.84 47.74
CA SER A 227 -7.85 -35.40 47.21
C SER A 227 -8.80 -34.27 46.84
N ALA A 228 -9.17 -34.16 45.57
CA ALA A 228 -10.12 -33.14 45.13
C ALA A 228 -11.55 -33.67 45.10
N GLU A 229 -11.73 -34.95 44.77
CA GLU A 229 -13.05 -35.56 44.61
C GLU A 229 -12.98 -37.10 44.69
N ALA A 230 -14.07 -37.72 45.16
CA ALA A 230 -14.25 -39.16 45.27
C ALA A 230 -15.67 -39.57 44.85
N VAL A 231 -15.76 -40.56 43.96
CA VAL A 231 -17.02 -41.04 43.36
C VAL A 231 -17.08 -42.55 43.51
N CYS A 232 -18.19 -43.10 44.00
CA CYS A 232 -18.36 -44.54 44.16
C CYS A 232 -19.69 -45.05 43.59
N HIS A 233 -19.63 -46.08 42.75
CA HIS A 233 -20.79 -46.80 42.21
C HIS A 233 -20.88 -48.22 42.79
N ASN A 234 -22.09 -48.69 43.14
CA ASN A 234 -22.34 -50.06 43.62
C ASN A 234 -22.58 -51.09 42.51
N ARG A 235 -22.20 -50.75 41.29
CA ARG A 235 -22.27 -51.62 40.13
C ARG A 235 -21.07 -51.38 39.23
N GLN A 236 -20.88 -52.32 38.31
CA GLN A 236 -19.97 -52.13 37.19
C GLN A 236 -20.53 -51.08 36.22
N LEU A 237 -19.69 -50.13 35.82
CA LEU A 237 -19.99 -49.17 34.75
C LEU A 237 -19.76 -49.82 33.38
N THR A 238 -20.59 -49.48 32.41
CA THR A 238 -20.33 -49.80 30.99
C THR A 238 -19.13 -49.01 30.47
N SER A 239 -18.57 -49.39 29.32
CA SER A 239 -17.44 -48.65 28.73
C SER A 239 -17.77 -47.18 28.44
N ASP A 240 -18.98 -46.88 27.97
CA ASP A 240 -19.44 -45.50 27.71
C ASP A 240 -19.58 -44.69 29.01
N GLU A 241 -20.27 -45.26 30.01
CA GLU A 241 -20.43 -44.63 31.32
C GLU A 241 -19.08 -44.38 32.00
N PHE A 242 -18.15 -45.35 31.91
CA PHE A 242 -16.80 -45.19 32.43
C PHE A 242 -16.07 -44.04 31.72
N SER A 243 -16.08 -44.01 30.39
CA SER A 243 -15.44 -42.94 29.61
C SER A 243 -16.03 -41.56 29.94
N ARG A 244 -17.33 -41.45 30.17
CA ARG A 244 -17.97 -40.18 30.58
C ARG A 244 -17.54 -39.72 31.96
N VAL A 245 -17.43 -40.62 32.94
CA VAL A 245 -16.94 -40.28 34.29
C VAL A 245 -15.46 -39.88 34.25
N GLU A 246 -14.64 -40.58 33.45
CA GLU A 246 -13.23 -40.23 33.25
C GLU A 246 -13.10 -38.85 32.57
N SER A 247 -13.94 -38.56 31.58
CA SER A 247 -13.98 -37.27 30.89
C SER A 247 -14.33 -36.13 31.84
N TYR A 248 -15.30 -36.35 32.74
CA TYR A 248 -15.66 -35.40 33.78
C TYR A 248 -14.46 -35.01 34.65
N PHE A 249 -13.74 -35.99 35.19
CA PHE A 249 -12.53 -35.74 35.98
C PHE A 249 -11.44 -35.08 35.15
N ALA A 250 -11.27 -35.51 33.91
CA ALA A 250 -10.22 -35.02 33.03
C ALA A 250 -10.40 -33.54 32.71
N ILE A 251 -11.62 -33.11 32.40
CA ILE A 251 -11.95 -31.70 32.15
C ILE A 251 -11.83 -30.88 33.44
N LYS A 252 -12.48 -31.35 34.52
CA LYS A 252 -12.51 -30.65 35.81
C LYS A 252 -11.14 -30.47 36.46
N TYR A 253 -10.20 -31.35 36.16
CA TYR A 253 -8.85 -31.30 36.73
C TYR A 253 -7.75 -31.06 35.71
N GLY A 254 -8.07 -30.80 34.43
CA GLY A 254 -7.08 -30.45 33.41
C GLY A 254 -6.10 -31.60 33.11
N ILE A 255 -6.61 -32.83 33.12
CA ILE A 255 -5.87 -34.07 32.92
C ILE A 255 -6.05 -34.56 31.48
N SER A 256 -4.95 -35.03 30.88
CA SER A 256 -4.97 -35.70 29.56
C SER A 256 -5.25 -37.20 29.72
N LEU A 257 -6.29 -37.70 29.03
CA LEU A 257 -6.67 -39.11 29.01
C LEU A 257 -5.89 -39.89 27.94
N GLY A 258 -5.53 -41.13 28.26
CA GLY A 258 -4.82 -42.01 27.35
C GLY A 258 -3.31 -41.77 27.29
N THR A 259 -2.66 -42.44 26.34
CA THR A 259 -1.22 -42.32 26.10
C THR A 259 -0.97 -41.97 24.65
N PRO A 260 0.27 -41.57 24.28
CA PRO A 260 0.52 -41.23 22.91
C PRO A 260 0.18 -42.24 21.82
N ALA A 261 0.25 -43.52 22.18
CA ALA A 261 -0.10 -44.63 21.31
C ALA A 261 -1.60 -45.00 21.34
N VAL A 262 -2.33 -44.59 22.36
CA VAL A 262 -3.74 -44.94 22.60
C VAL A 262 -4.46 -43.70 23.16
N PRO A 263 -4.76 -42.71 22.32
CA PRO A 263 -5.54 -41.55 22.73
C PRO A 263 -7.00 -41.96 22.99
N VAL A 264 -7.69 -41.21 23.86
CA VAL A 264 -9.05 -41.52 24.30
C VAL A 264 -9.97 -40.33 24.04
N ASP A 265 -11.17 -40.60 23.53
CA ASP A 265 -12.21 -39.59 23.34
C ASP A 265 -12.75 -39.10 24.69
N TYR A 266 -12.97 -37.80 24.79
CA TYR A 266 -13.69 -37.21 25.92
C TYR A 266 -15.15 -37.11 25.56
N LEU A 267 -16.02 -37.56 26.46
CA LEU A 267 -17.45 -37.64 26.27
C LEU A 267 -18.19 -36.71 27.24
N SER A 268 -19.24 -36.05 26.76
CA SER A 268 -20.20 -35.31 27.59
C SER A 268 -21.17 -36.24 28.31
N SER A 269 -22.01 -35.71 29.20
CA SER A 269 -23.13 -36.45 29.79
C SER A 269 -24.17 -36.97 28.79
N ALA A 270 -24.18 -36.50 27.54
CA ALA A 270 -24.99 -37.05 26.46
C ALA A 270 -24.24 -38.04 25.56
N SER A 271 -23.07 -38.52 26.00
CA SER A 271 -22.19 -39.41 25.23
C SER A 271 -21.69 -38.78 23.91
N ALA A 272 -21.75 -37.46 23.76
CA ALA A 272 -21.20 -36.75 22.61
C ALA A 272 -19.69 -36.54 22.78
N ILE A 273 -18.92 -36.68 21.70
CA ILE A 273 -17.47 -36.42 21.72
C ILE A 273 -17.23 -34.92 21.84
N VAL A 274 -16.60 -34.49 22.94
CA VAL A 274 -16.23 -33.09 23.21
C VAL A 274 -14.75 -32.82 22.99
N TRP A 275 -13.93 -33.87 22.97
CA TRP A 275 -12.56 -33.86 22.49
C TRP A 275 -12.25 -35.21 21.84
N PRO A 276 -11.95 -35.26 20.53
CA PRO A 276 -11.55 -36.50 19.89
C PRO A 276 -10.14 -36.90 20.36
N GLY A 277 -9.92 -38.19 20.57
CA GLY A 277 -8.62 -38.78 20.87
C GLY A 277 -7.65 -38.56 19.71
N ASP A 278 -6.95 -37.43 19.71
CA ASP A 278 -6.02 -37.03 18.66
C ASP A 278 -4.57 -37.23 19.10
N ALA A 279 -3.89 -38.21 18.51
CA ALA A 279 -2.51 -38.52 18.87
C ALA A 279 -1.53 -37.36 18.61
N ALA A 280 -1.83 -36.45 17.68
CA ALA A 280 -0.98 -35.29 17.44
C ALA A 280 -1.16 -34.20 18.51
N TYR A 281 -2.32 -34.14 19.18
CA TYR A 281 -2.68 -33.04 20.10
C TYR A 281 -3.13 -33.49 21.49
N GLN A 282 -2.82 -34.72 21.89
CA GLN A 282 -3.25 -35.30 23.16
C GLN A 282 -2.51 -34.78 24.41
N ASN A 283 -1.57 -33.85 24.26
CA ASN A 283 -0.77 -33.39 25.38
C ASN A 283 -1.41 -32.16 26.01
N ASN A 284 -1.45 -32.12 27.34
CA ASN A 284 -1.92 -30.97 28.11
C ASN A 284 -3.34 -30.53 27.75
N ILE A 285 -4.20 -31.52 27.53
CA ILE A 285 -5.62 -31.28 27.26
C ILE A 285 -6.24 -30.55 28.45
N THR A 286 -6.90 -29.43 28.18
CA THR A 286 -7.58 -28.60 29.17
C THR A 286 -8.80 -27.96 28.52
N GLY A 287 -9.78 -27.53 29.30
CA GLY A 287 -10.94 -26.87 28.73
C GLY A 287 -11.91 -26.34 29.75
N ILE A 288 -12.87 -25.57 29.26
CA ILE A 288 -13.96 -24.96 30.01
C ILE A 288 -15.28 -25.47 29.46
N CYS A 289 -16.28 -25.60 30.32
CA CYS A 289 -17.58 -26.11 29.93
C CYS A 289 -18.70 -25.85 30.95
N ARG A 290 -19.91 -26.08 30.48
CA ARG A 290 -21.11 -26.33 31.30
C ARG A 290 -21.77 -27.61 30.82
N ASP A 291 -22.02 -28.51 31.76
CA ASP A 291 -22.79 -29.74 31.58
C ASP A 291 -23.61 -30.02 32.86
N ASP A 292 -24.89 -29.66 32.81
CA ASP A 292 -25.78 -29.62 33.97
C ASP A 292 -26.04 -31.02 34.55
N ALA A 293 -26.19 -32.04 33.71
CA ALA A 293 -26.41 -33.42 34.14
C ALA A 293 -25.17 -34.02 34.82
N SER A 294 -23.98 -33.59 34.40
CA SER A 294 -22.74 -33.98 35.05
C SER A 294 -22.41 -33.19 36.33
N GLY A 295 -23.08 -32.05 36.54
CA GLY A 295 -22.70 -31.07 37.55
C GLY A 295 -21.37 -30.36 37.26
N LEU A 296 -20.89 -30.39 36.01
CA LEU A 296 -19.62 -29.79 35.61
C LEU A 296 -19.84 -28.35 35.15
N ILE A 297 -19.33 -27.40 35.93
CA ILE A 297 -19.34 -25.97 35.61
C ILE A 297 -17.90 -25.45 35.70
N GLN A 298 -17.16 -25.65 34.62
CA GLN A 298 -15.76 -25.30 34.47
C GLN A 298 -15.65 -23.97 33.72
N LYS A 299 -15.41 -22.86 34.42
CA LYS A 299 -15.34 -21.51 33.83
C LYS A 299 -13.91 -21.06 33.56
N GLN A 300 -12.92 -21.72 34.16
CA GLN A 300 -11.52 -21.47 33.88
C GLN A 300 -10.69 -22.73 34.12
N SER A 301 -9.63 -22.91 33.36
CA SER A 301 -8.85 -24.14 33.41
C SER A 301 -7.41 -23.93 32.97
N ARG A 302 -6.52 -24.82 33.41
CA ARG A 302 -5.13 -24.97 32.97
C ARG A 302 -4.73 -26.44 33.13
N ALA A 303 -4.07 -27.02 32.13
CA ALA A 303 -3.56 -28.38 32.24
C ALA A 303 -2.53 -28.55 33.37
N VAL A 304 -2.50 -29.75 33.95
CA VAL A 304 -1.74 -30.03 35.19
C VAL A 304 -0.23 -30.21 34.99
N THR A 305 0.20 -30.42 33.76
CA THR A 305 1.62 -30.61 33.46
C THR A 305 2.31 -29.25 33.46
N ALA A 306 3.52 -29.17 34.04
CA ALA A 306 4.33 -27.94 34.06
C ALA A 306 4.66 -27.37 32.66
N LYS A 307 4.51 -28.16 31.60
CA LYS A 307 4.65 -27.71 30.22
C LYS A 307 3.44 -26.93 29.72
N SER A 308 2.27 -27.02 30.35
CA SER A 308 1.08 -26.26 29.96
C SER A 308 1.22 -24.81 30.40
N LYS A 309 1.57 -23.93 29.46
CA LYS A 309 1.74 -22.49 29.71
C LYS A 309 0.45 -21.69 29.51
N VAL A 310 -0.65 -22.34 29.17
CA VAL A 310 -1.85 -21.68 28.65
C VAL A 310 -3.02 -21.87 29.61
N PHE A 311 -3.62 -20.76 30.01
CA PHE A 311 -4.83 -20.70 30.81
C PHE A 311 -5.99 -20.32 29.90
N ILE A 312 -7.17 -20.83 30.23
CA ILE A 312 -8.43 -20.55 29.54
C ILE A 312 -9.46 -20.02 30.53
N PHE A 313 -10.18 -18.98 30.13
CA PHE A 313 -11.22 -18.34 30.93
C PHE A 313 -12.46 -18.11 30.07
N ASN A 314 -13.63 -18.45 30.62
CA ASN A 314 -14.93 -18.10 30.05
C ASN A 314 -15.18 -16.60 30.23
N ASP A 315 -15.46 -15.90 29.14
CA ASP A 315 -15.83 -14.48 29.06
C ASP A 315 -15.08 -13.54 30.02
N ASN A 316 -13.78 -13.35 29.80
CA ASN A 316 -12.95 -12.42 30.57
C ASN A 316 -12.19 -11.47 29.64
N THR A 317 -12.93 -10.83 28.74
CA THR A 317 -12.39 -9.99 27.66
C THR A 317 -11.71 -8.71 28.18
N GLY A 318 -12.07 -8.25 29.38
CA GLY A 318 -11.46 -7.10 30.05
C GLY A 318 -10.19 -7.38 30.86
N GLY A 319 -9.64 -8.60 30.81
CA GLY A 319 -8.37 -8.94 31.50
C GLY A 319 -8.48 -9.07 33.03
N ILE A 320 -9.67 -9.40 33.53
CA ILE A 320 -9.89 -9.75 34.93
C ILE A 320 -9.72 -11.27 35.06
N PHE A 321 -8.78 -11.73 35.88
CA PHE A 321 -8.45 -13.15 36.02
C PHE A 321 -8.70 -13.64 37.46
N PRO A 322 -9.84 -14.32 37.72
CA PRO A 322 -10.19 -14.83 39.03
C PRO A 322 -9.22 -15.91 39.53
N ALA A 323 -8.93 -15.93 40.83
CA ALA A 323 -7.99 -16.87 41.42
C ALA A 323 -8.54 -18.31 41.49
N MET A 324 -9.87 -18.47 41.60
CA MET A 324 -10.53 -19.78 41.68
C MET A 324 -11.71 -19.86 40.71
N ASN A 325 -12.08 -21.09 40.32
CA ASN A 325 -13.24 -21.31 39.44
C ASN A 325 -14.55 -20.76 40.04
N ALA A 326 -14.68 -20.80 41.37
CA ALA A 326 -15.83 -20.25 42.09
C ALA A 326 -15.93 -18.72 41.97
N ASP A 327 -14.80 -18.01 41.93
CA ASP A 327 -14.74 -16.54 41.85
C ASP A 327 -15.04 -16.00 40.45
N ASN A 328 -14.95 -16.86 39.43
CA ASN A 328 -15.30 -16.50 38.07
C ASN A 328 -16.83 -16.41 37.94
N THR A 329 -17.39 -15.20 37.92
CA THR A 329 -18.85 -14.98 37.92
C THR A 329 -19.51 -15.17 36.56
N THR A 330 -18.74 -15.48 35.51
CA THR A 330 -19.26 -15.65 34.16
C THR A 330 -20.08 -16.93 34.05
N THR A 331 -20.99 -17.01 33.08
CA THR A 331 -21.87 -18.16 32.91
C THR A 331 -21.91 -18.60 31.46
N PHE A 332 -22.04 -19.90 31.22
CA PHE A 332 -22.37 -20.42 29.91
C PHE A 332 -23.88 -20.32 29.70
N ALA A 333 -24.31 -19.73 28.59
CA ALA A 333 -25.72 -19.54 28.29
C ALA A 333 -26.44 -20.89 28.07
N ALA A 334 -25.80 -21.82 27.34
CA ALA A 334 -26.35 -23.11 27.00
C ALA A 334 -25.70 -24.26 27.76
N ASP A 335 -26.50 -25.27 28.11
CA ASP A 335 -26.01 -26.58 28.56
C ASP A 335 -25.20 -27.27 27.43
N GLN A 336 -24.35 -28.23 27.82
CA GLN A 336 -23.47 -29.00 26.92
C GLN A 336 -22.59 -28.14 26.02
N SER A 337 -22.07 -27.05 26.58
CA SER A 337 -21.14 -26.14 25.89
C SER A 337 -19.72 -26.42 26.35
N PHE A 338 -18.80 -26.70 25.43
CA PHE A 338 -17.43 -27.08 25.72
C PHE A 338 -16.44 -26.35 24.81
N VAL A 339 -15.33 -25.88 25.38
CA VAL A 339 -14.12 -25.51 24.63
C VAL A 339 -12.95 -26.25 25.24
N MET A 340 -12.33 -27.08 24.42
CA MET A 340 -11.21 -27.93 24.79
C MET A 340 -10.03 -27.60 23.88
N PHE A 341 -8.82 -27.64 24.40
CA PHE A 341 -7.62 -27.65 23.57
C PHE A 341 -6.55 -28.59 24.10
N GLY A 342 -5.68 -29.02 23.20
CA GLY A 342 -4.48 -29.81 23.49
C GLY A 342 -3.36 -29.47 22.50
N ASP A 343 -2.11 -29.71 22.89
CA ASP A 343 -0.93 -29.33 22.12
C ASP A 343 -0.12 -30.50 21.57
N ASN A 344 0.72 -30.16 20.59
CA ASN A 344 1.62 -31.08 19.90
C ASN A 344 2.91 -31.41 20.67
N ASN A 345 3.07 -30.95 21.92
CA ASN A 345 4.25 -31.17 22.78
C ASN A 345 5.59 -30.75 22.16
N ALA A 346 5.56 -29.90 21.12
CA ALA A 346 6.75 -29.31 20.54
C ALA A 346 7.35 -28.23 21.45
N ASP A 347 8.50 -27.68 21.05
CA ASP A 347 9.21 -26.66 21.82
C ASP A 347 8.51 -25.28 21.76
N THR A 348 8.72 -24.46 22.79
CA THR A 348 8.20 -23.08 22.89
C THR A 348 9.12 -22.01 22.32
N LEU A 349 10.21 -22.39 21.65
CA LEU A 349 11.10 -21.49 20.92
C LEU A 349 10.44 -20.93 19.65
N LEU A 350 10.70 -19.66 19.35
CA LEU A 350 10.27 -19.00 18.12
C LEU A 350 11.22 -19.40 16.96
N ASN A 351 10.85 -20.44 16.22
CA ASN A 351 11.71 -20.99 15.16
C ASN A 351 10.96 -21.50 13.91
N VAL A 352 9.64 -21.32 13.83
CA VAL A 352 8.84 -21.78 12.69
C VAL A 352 8.24 -20.59 11.94
N CYS A 353 8.39 -20.59 10.63
CA CYS A 353 7.79 -19.57 9.77
C CYS A 353 6.30 -19.81 9.57
N ALA A 354 5.52 -18.73 9.58
CA ALA A 354 4.10 -18.71 9.27
C ALA A 354 3.77 -17.46 8.45
N MET A 355 2.55 -17.39 7.91
CA MET A 355 2.06 -16.24 7.16
C MET A 355 3.01 -15.80 6.03
N ASN A 356 3.44 -16.75 5.20
CA ASN A 356 4.36 -16.51 4.09
C ASN A 356 5.67 -15.81 4.51
N GLY A 357 6.22 -16.21 5.67
CA GLY A 357 7.46 -15.67 6.21
C GLY A 357 7.30 -14.38 7.01
N ARG A 358 6.08 -13.82 7.13
CA ARG A 358 5.81 -12.63 7.96
C ARG A 358 5.84 -12.92 9.44
N ALA A 359 5.50 -14.12 9.90
CA ALA A 359 5.50 -14.44 11.33
C ALA A 359 6.55 -15.49 11.68
N VAL A 360 7.32 -15.25 12.75
CA VAL A 360 8.08 -16.30 13.45
C VAL A 360 7.28 -16.72 14.67
N ARG A 361 6.82 -17.96 14.66
CA ARG A 361 5.99 -18.55 15.71
C ARG A 361 6.71 -19.68 16.43
N MET A 362 6.14 -20.08 17.57
CA MET A 362 6.50 -21.33 18.21
C MET A 362 6.19 -22.52 17.31
N ASP A 363 7.02 -23.56 17.35
CA ASP A 363 6.63 -24.86 16.79
C ASP A 363 5.46 -25.45 17.58
N ARG A 364 5.45 -25.24 18.90
CA ARG A 364 4.32 -25.60 19.74
C ARG A 364 3.07 -24.83 19.35
N HIS A 365 2.02 -25.60 19.09
CA HIS A 365 0.72 -25.07 18.75
C HIS A 365 -0.36 -26.00 19.28
N TRP A 366 -1.53 -25.42 19.49
CA TRP A 366 -2.68 -26.07 20.08
C TRP A 366 -3.74 -26.29 19.01
N LYS A 367 -4.42 -27.43 19.11
CA LYS A 367 -5.70 -27.66 18.44
C LYS A 367 -6.80 -27.38 19.44
N MET A 368 -7.83 -26.67 19.00
CA MET A 368 -9.02 -26.36 19.77
C MET A 368 -10.23 -27.07 19.17
N VAL A 369 -11.11 -27.57 20.03
CA VAL A 369 -12.41 -28.14 19.67
C VAL A 369 -13.47 -27.43 20.49
N LYS A 370 -14.52 -26.98 19.79
CA LYS A 370 -15.70 -26.33 20.38
C LYS A 370 -16.93 -27.19 20.11
N THR A 371 -17.72 -27.42 21.15
CA THR A 371 -19.01 -28.12 21.07
C THR A 371 -20.09 -27.25 21.68
N GLY A 372 -21.25 -27.14 21.02
CA GLY A 372 -22.36 -26.30 21.48
C GLY A 372 -22.12 -24.80 21.30
N THR A 373 -22.93 -23.99 21.99
CA THR A 373 -22.86 -22.51 21.91
C THR A 373 -21.98 -21.97 23.02
N VAL A 374 -20.71 -21.79 22.70
CA VAL A 374 -19.75 -21.15 23.60
C VAL A 374 -19.67 -19.66 23.27
N GLY A 375 -19.80 -18.81 24.29
CA GLY A 375 -19.52 -17.38 24.20
C GLY A 375 -18.03 -17.09 24.02
N ASP A 376 -17.62 -15.86 24.31
CA ASP A 376 -16.23 -15.45 24.17
C ASP A 376 -15.31 -16.17 25.16
N VAL A 377 -14.11 -16.49 24.70
CA VAL A 377 -13.10 -17.19 25.50
C VAL A 377 -11.81 -16.40 25.48
N THR A 378 -11.24 -16.20 26.68
CA THR A 378 -9.94 -15.55 26.83
C THR A 378 -8.87 -16.61 27.10
N ILE A 379 -7.77 -16.52 26.35
CA ILE A 379 -6.53 -17.23 26.66
C ILE A 379 -5.57 -16.28 27.38
N ALA A 380 -4.94 -16.78 28.43
CA ALA A 380 -3.95 -16.02 29.19
C ALA A 380 -2.75 -16.89 29.59
N PHE A 381 -1.69 -16.24 30.04
CA PHE A 381 -0.43 -16.83 30.51
C PHE A 381 0.26 -15.86 31.45
N THR A 382 1.06 -16.37 32.39
CA THR A 382 1.85 -15.46 33.22
C THR A 382 3.01 -14.92 32.38
N ALA A 383 3.31 -13.63 32.51
CA ALA A 383 4.30 -12.94 31.70
C ALA A 383 5.71 -13.54 31.85
N THR A 384 6.00 -14.15 33.00
CA THR A 384 7.29 -14.83 33.29
C THR A 384 7.45 -16.18 32.58
N GLU A 385 6.36 -16.79 32.09
CA GLU A 385 6.39 -18.12 31.45
C GLU A 385 6.68 -18.06 29.94
N LEU A 386 6.58 -16.87 29.34
CA LEU A 386 6.83 -16.65 27.92
C LEU A 386 8.11 -15.84 27.67
N PRO A 387 8.88 -16.18 26.62
CA PRO A 387 9.88 -15.27 26.07
C PRO A 387 9.34 -13.86 25.85
N ALA A 388 10.17 -12.85 26.10
CA ALA A 388 9.80 -11.45 25.98
C ALA A 388 9.33 -11.08 24.56
N ASP A 389 9.93 -11.71 23.55
CA ASP A 389 9.63 -11.49 22.12
C ASP A 389 8.22 -11.90 21.72
N ILE A 390 7.51 -12.64 22.57
CA ILE A 390 6.13 -13.05 22.29
C ILE A 390 5.16 -11.94 22.66
N THR A 391 4.52 -11.43 21.61
CA THR A 391 3.61 -10.29 21.66
C THR A 391 2.30 -10.55 20.93
N THR A 392 2.18 -11.67 20.20
CA THR A 392 1.04 -11.95 19.34
C THR A 392 0.53 -13.38 19.52
N LEU A 393 -0.80 -13.54 19.56
CA LEU A 393 -1.50 -14.79 19.39
C LEU A 393 -1.82 -14.96 17.90
N LEU A 394 -1.37 -16.05 17.29
CA LEU A 394 -1.82 -16.44 15.96
C LEU A 394 -2.90 -17.49 16.10
N VAL A 395 -4.06 -17.25 15.48
CA VAL A 395 -5.15 -18.23 15.38
C VAL A 395 -5.37 -18.60 13.92
N SER A 396 -5.59 -19.88 13.63
CA SER A 396 -5.75 -20.37 12.25
C SER A 396 -6.76 -21.49 12.13
N THR A 397 -7.36 -21.64 10.96
CA THR A 397 -8.16 -22.83 10.59
C THR A 397 -7.28 -23.98 10.09
N ASN A 398 -5.96 -23.78 9.99
CA ASN A 398 -5.01 -24.77 9.50
C ASN A 398 -3.76 -24.84 10.40
N ASN A 399 -3.27 -26.04 10.69
CA ASN A 399 -2.13 -26.26 11.60
C ASN A 399 -0.77 -25.78 11.05
N THR A 400 -0.70 -25.44 9.76
CA THR A 400 0.50 -24.84 9.13
C THR A 400 0.54 -23.32 9.22
N PHE A 401 -0.54 -22.68 9.66
CA PHE A 401 -0.66 -21.21 9.80
C PHE A 401 -0.34 -20.42 8.50
N PRO A 402 -1.01 -20.72 7.36
CA PRO A 402 -0.83 -19.95 6.13
C PRO A 402 -1.48 -18.57 6.26
N GLU A 403 -1.00 -17.59 5.49
CA GLU A 403 -1.43 -16.18 5.60
C GLU A 403 -2.94 -16.00 5.44
N ALA A 404 -3.55 -16.61 4.41
CA ALA A 404 -4.97 -16.48 4.12
C ALA A 404 -5.90 -17.12 5.16
N ALA A 405 -5.38 -17.96 6.06
CA ALA A 405 -6.17 -18.68 7.06
C ALA A 405 -5.77 -18.32 8.49
N THR A 406 -4.90 -17.32 8.68
CA THR A 406 -4.32 -16.99 9.99
C THR A 406 -4.60 -15.54 10.35
N THR A 407 -5.15 -15.34 11.55
CA THR A 407 -5.37 -14.02 12.13
C THR A 407 -4.33 -13.79 13.23
N ALA A 408 -3.68 -12.63 13.19
CA ALA A 408 -2.74 -12.19 14.21
C ALA A 408 -3.44 -11.25 15.19
N ILE A 409 -3.42 -11.60 16.48
CA ILE A 409 -4.09 -10.86 17.55
C ILE A 409 -3.03 -10.39 18.56
N PRO A 410 -2.85 -9.07 18.74
CA PRO A 410 -1.92 -8.54 19.73
C PRO A 410 -2.29 -9.00 21.14
N LEU A 411 -1.28 -9.41 21.91
CA LEU A 411 -1.46 -9.77 23.31
C LEU A 411 -1.56 -8.51 24.17
N GLN A 412 -2.59 -8.48 25.00
CA GLN A 412 -2.79 -7.46 26.02
C GLN A 412 -2.10 -7.86 27.32
N THR A 413 -1.88 -6.92 28.22
CA THR A 413 -1.27 -7.17 29.55
C THR A 413 -2.19 -6.70 30.66
N SER A 414 -2.37 -7.52 31.69
CA SER A 414 -3.12 -7.20 32.91
C SER A 414 -2.41 -7.81 34.12
N GLY A 415 -1.84 -6.96 34.97
CA GLY A 415 -1.02 -7.41 36.10
C GLY A 415 0.15 -8.28 35.64
N THR A 416 0.22 -9.51 36.15
CA THR A 416 1.23 -10.50 35.76
C THR A 416 0.84 -11.34 34.55
N TYR A 417 -0.32 -11.12 33.93
CA TYR A 417 -0.81 -11.91 32.81
C TYR A 417 -0.67 -11.17 31.49
N LYS A 418 -0.34 -11.91 30.44
CA LYS A 418 -0.58 -11.53 29.06
C LYS A 418 -1.75 -12.35 28.52
N TYR A 419 -2.61 -11.76 27.69
CA TYR A 419 -3.87 -12.40 27.27
C TYR A 419 -4.39 -11.92 25.92
N ALA A 420 -5.29 -12.71 25.33
CA ALA A 420 -6.06 -12.34 24.14
C ALA A 420 -7.39 -13.11 24.09
N VAL A 421 -8.38 -12.54 23.42
CA VAL A 421 -9.67 -13.19 23.17
C VAL A 421 -9.55 -14.06 21.91
N MET A 422 -9.99 -15.31 21.99
CA MET A 422 -9.97 -16.23 20.85
C MET A 422 -11.22 -16.05 19.98
N PRO A 423 -11.05 -15.90 18.65
CA PRO A 423 -12.14 -15.98 17.69
C PRO A 423 -12.80 -17.36 17.68
N SER A 424 -14.09 -17.37 17.35
CA SER A 424 -14.92 -18.58 17.46
C SER A 424 -14.81 -19.56 16.28
N ASP A 425 -14.23 -19.13 15.17
CA ASP A 425 -14.15 -19.82 13.87
C ASP A 425 -12.80 -20.50 13.59
N ASN A 426 -11.73 -20.12 14.30
CA ASN A 426 -10.41 -20.74 14.18
C ASN A 426 -10.28 -22.01 15.05
N THR A 427 -9.51 -23.00 14.60
CA THR A 427 -9.37 -24.31 15.29
C THR A 427 -7.95 -24.60 15.78
N PHE A 428 -6.97 -23.76 15.44
CA PHE A 428 -5.60 -23.88 15.88
C PHE A 428 -5.10 -22.53 16.39
N PHE A 429 -4.19 -22.56 17.36
CA PHE A 429 -3.52 -21.36 17.80
C PHE A 429 -2.08 -21.62 18.22
N THR A 430 -1.27 -20.56 18.20
CA THR A 430 0.14 -20.56 18.61
C THR A 430 0.55 -19.13 18.94
N PHE A 431 1.77 -18.96 19.41
CA PHE A 431 2.30 -17.66 19.81
C PHE A 431 3.46 -17.26 18.92
N SER A 432 3.54 -15.97 18.62
CA SER A 432 4.57 -15.41 17.76
C SER A 432 5.07 -14.08 18.29
N ALA A 433 6.20 -13.64 17.74
CA ALA A 433 6.52 -12.22 17.70
C ALA A 433 5.47 -11.47 16.85
N THR A 434 5.48 -10.14 16.94
CA THR A 434 4.66 -9.29 16.08
C THR A 434 4.96 -9.64 14.63
N PRO A 435 3.98 -9.95 13.78
CA PRO A 435 4.22 -10.22 12.36
C PRO A 435 4.97 -9.06 11.70
N LEU A 436 5.89 -9.41 10.82
CA LEU A 436 6.65 -8.52 9.97
C LEU A 436 5.71 -7.86 8.97
N ASP A 437 5.74 -6.53 8.95
CA ASP A 437 5.09 -5.71 7.96
C ASP A 437 6.13 -4.88 7.22
N VAL A 438 6.06 -4.89 5.88
CA VAL A 438 7.06 -4.25 5.02
C VAL A 438 6.34 -3.35 4.02
N SER A 439 6.61 -2.06 4.09
CA SER A 439 6.26 -1.09 3.05
C SER A 439 7.52 -0.62 2.34
N VAL A 440 7.38 -0.12 1.11
CA VAL A 440 8.50 0.43 0.35
C VAL A 440 8.16 1.84 -0.09
N ASP A 441 8.94 2.81 0.40
CA ASP A 441 8.89 4.18 -0.08
C ASP A 441 9.80 4.32 -1.30
N VAL A 442 9.27 4.92 -2.37
CA VAL A 442 9.99 5.09 -3.64
C VAL A 442 10.23 6.58 -3.90
N VAL A 443 11.49 6.94 -4.07
CA VAL A 443 11.92 8.22 -4.64
C VAL A 443 12.20 7.96 -6.13
N ASN A 444 11.27 8.39 -6.97
CA ASN A 444 11.32 8.18 -8.41
C ASN A 444 12.49 8.91 -9.06
N LEU A 445 12.84 8.49 -10.28
CA LEU A 445 13.82 9.20 -11.07
C LEU A 445 13.17 10.45 -11.64
N THR A 446 13.85 11.58 -11.53
CA THR A 446 13.50 12.79 -12.27
C THR A 446 14.20 12.75 -13.63
N CYS A 447 13.43 12.78 -14.72
CA CYS A 447 13.92 13.04 -16.09
C CYS A 447 15.04 12.13 -16.62
N GLN A 448 14.79 10.83 -16.68
CA GLN A 448 15.68 9.83 -17.29
C GLN A 448 17.10 9.76 -16.69
N ALA A 449 17.36 10.34 -15.52
CA ALA A 449 18.62 10.15 -14.83
C ALA A 449 18.84 8.64 -14.61
N ALA A 450 19.73 7.99 -15.36
CA ALA A 450 19.72 6.53 -15.51
C ALA A 450 19.83 5.74 -14.18
N ASN A 451 20.32 6.37 -13.11
CA ASN A 451 20.54 5.76 -11.79
C ASN A 451 20.27 6.75 -10.64
N GLY A 452 19.22 7.57 -10.71
CA GLY A 452 18.92 8.58 -9.66
C GLY A 452 17.96 8.14 -8.56
N GLY A 453 17.23 7.04 -8.76
CA GLY A 453 16.15 6.65 -7.85
C GLY A 453 16.64 5.97 -6.57
N SER A 454 15.80 6.02 -5.54
CA SER A 454 16.03 5.35 -4.25
C SER A 454 14.76 4.65 -3.79
N MET A 455 14.88 3.45 -3.22
CA MET A 455 13.77 2.74 -2.57
C MET A 455 14.16 2.39 -1.14
N THR A 456 13.28 2.68 -0.18
CA THR A 456 13.52 2.37 1.24
C THR A 456 12.47 1.38 1.71
N ALA A 457 12.89 0.21 2.16
CA ALA A 457 12.03 -0.76 2.82
C ALA A 457 11.84 -0.36 4.29
N ASN A 458 10.64 0.08 4.64
CA ASN A 458 10.26 0.36 6.02
C ASN A 458 9.68 -0.90 6.64
N VAL A 459 10.33 -1.39 7.68
CA VAL A 459 9.95 -2.62 8.37
C VAL A 459 9.40 -2.29 9.74
N THR A 460 8.23 -2.83 10.06
CA THR A 460 7.68 -2.83 11.42
C THR A 460 7.36 -4.25 11.88
N GLY A 461 7.39 -4.48 13.20
CA GLY A 461 7.27 -5.83 13.75
C GLY A 461 8.48 -6.72 13.41
N GLY A 462 8.23 -8.02 13.32
CA GLY A 462 9.24 -9.05 13.06
C GLY A 462 10.10 -9.42 14.27
N LEU A 463 10.84 -10.51 14.16
CA LEU A 463 11.81 -10.98 15.16
C LEU A 463 13.25 -10.70 14.71
N ALA A 464 13.99 -9.92 15.50
CA ALA A 464 15.38 -9.59 15.18
C ALA A 464 16.31 -10.83 15.26
N PRO A 465 17.39 -10.90 14.44
CA PRO A 465 17.86 -9.88 13.50
C PRO A 465 17.06 -9.84 12.19
N ILE A 466 16.94 -8.64 11.61
CA ILE A 466 16.31 -8.40 10.31
C ILE A 466 17.39 -8.05 9.29
N SER A 467 17.31 -8.64 8.10
CA SER A 467 18.23 -8.43 6.98
C SER A 467 17.47 -8.18 5.68
N TYR A 468 18.12 -7.50 4.74
CA TYR A 468 17.52 -7.06 3.47
C TYR A 468 18.32 -7.62 2.30
N GLN A 469 17.62 -7.91 1.21
CA GLN A 469 18.24 -8.23 -0.07
C GLN A 469 17.37 -7.71 -1.21
N TRP A 470 17.89 -6.75 -1.95
CA TRP A 470 17.26 -6.22 -3.15
C TRP A 470 17.75 -6.95 -4.39
N ASN A 471 16.84 -7.21 -5.34
CA ASN A 471 17.17 -7.77 -6.66
C ASN A 471 17.79 -6.74 -7.64
N THR A 472 18.46 -5.70 -7.12
CA THR A 472 19.21 -4.73 -7.93
C THR A 472 20.45 -5.38 -8.56
N THR A 473 21.08 -4.71 -9.53
CA THR A 473 22.36 -5.14 -10.12
C THR A 473 23.40 -4.04 -9.92
N PRO A 474 24.39 -4.21 -9.03
CA PRO A 474 24.60 -5.35 -8.13
C PRO A 474 23.53 -5.43 -7.02
N PRO A 475 23.33 -6.61 -6.38
CA PRO A 475 22.41 -6.76 -5.25
C PRO A 475 22.82 -5.86 -4.08
N GLN A 476 21.84 -5.21 -3.44
CA GLN A 476 22.04 -4.36 -2.26
C GLN A 476 21.43 -5.01 -1.02
N THR A 477 22.05 -4.85 0.15
CA THR A 477 21.66 -5.54 1.41
C THR A 477 21.29 -4.60 2.56
N THR A 478 21.14 -3.31 2.26
CA THR A 478 20.70 -2.28 3.20
C THR A 478 19.18 -2.08 3.10
N ALA A 479 18.58 -1.45 4.12
CA ALA A 479 17.15 -1.10 4.10
C ALA A 479 16.80 -0.18 2.92
N THR A 480 17.71 0.74 2.57
CA THR A 480 17.59 1.60 1.39
C THR A 480 18.46 1.08 0.25
N ALA A 481 17.86 0.88 -0.92
CA ALA A 481 18.56 0.69 -2.19
C ALA A 481 18.69 2.03 -2.90
N THR A 482 19.92 2.42 -3.26
CA THR A 482 20.21 3.68 -3.96
C THR A 482 20.73 3.44 -5.37
N ASN A 483 20.77 4.49 -6.19
CA ASN A 483 21.21 4.43 -7.58
C ASN A 483 20.44 3.41 -8.41
N VAL A 484 19.13 3.36 -8.22
CA VAL A 484 18.26 2.36 -8.83
C VAL A 484 17.72 2.93 -10.16
N PRO A 485 17.82 2.19 -11.28
CA PRO A 485 17.15 2.52 -12.54
C PRO A 485 15.63 2.35 -12.51
N ALA A 486 14.93 2.84 -13.54
CA ALA A 486 13.51 2.53 -13.73
C ALA A 486 13.30 1.01 -13.92
N GLY A 487 12.32 0.44 -13.22
CA GLY A 487 12.05 -1.00 -13.25
C GLY A 487 11.22 -1.51 -12.08
N ASN A 488 10.97 -2.82 -12.05
CA ASN A 488 10.31 -3.50 -10.95
C ASN A 488 11.34 -4.17 -10.05
N TYR A 489 11.31 -3.85 -8.77
CA TYR A 489 12.25 -4.36 -7.78
C TYR A 489 11.51 -5.10 -6.67
N THR A 490 12.19 -6.10 -6.13
CA THR A 490 11.72 -6.89 -4.99
C THR A 490 12.77 -6.79 -3.90
N VAL A 491 12.32 -6.42 -2.71
CA VAL A 491 13.12 -6.59 -1.48
C VAL A 491 12.69 -7.87 -0.81
N THR A 492 13.66 -8.73 -0.51
CA THR A 492 13.50 -9.87 0.39
C THR A 492 13.96 -9.44 1.77
N VAL A 493 13.03 -9.43 2.71
CA VAL A 493 13.30 -9.14 4.12
C VAL A 493 13.30 -10.45 4.89
N THR A 494 14.43 -10.79 5.49
CA THR A 494 14.61 -12.02 6.26
C THR A 494 14.77 -11.68 7.73
N GLN A 495 13.87 -12.21 8.55
CA GLN A 495 13.90 -12.08 10.01
C GLN A 495 14.54 -13.33 10.66
N ALA A 496 14.59 -13.39 11.99
CA ALA A 496 15.10 -14.54 12.73
C ALA A 496 14.41 -15.85 12.31
N ALA A 497 15.07 -16.98 12.63
CA ALA A 497 14.70 -18.32 12.16
C ALA A 497 14.74 -18.50 10.61
N GLY A 498 15.24 -17.52 9.86
CA GLY A 498 15.37 -17.59 8.41
C GLY A 498 14.06 -17.37 7.66
N CYS A 499 13.04 -16.81 8.32
CA CYS A 499 11.76 -16.53 7.69
C CYS A 499 11.89 -15.31 6.78
N ALA A 500 11.66 -15.52 5.47
CA ALA A 500 11.80 -14.49 4.45
C ALA A 500 10.43 -14.08 3.90
N TYR A 501 10.20 -12.77 3.78
CA TYR A 501 9.03 -12.18 3.12
C TYR A 501 9.51 -11.25 1.99
N THR A 502 8.79 -11.23 0.89
CA THR A 502 9.14 -10.40 -0.29
C THR A 502 8.12 -9.31 -0.51
N GLN A 503 8.59 -8.06 -0.68
CA GLN A 503 7.76 -6.93 -1.07
C GLN A 503 8.24 -6.38 -2.41
N THR A 504 7.30 -6.14 -3.32
CA THR A 504 7.59 -5.57 -4.64
C THR A 504 7.31 -4.06 -4.65
N ALA A 505 8.13 -3.31 -5.38
CA ALA A 505 7.93 -1.89 -5.67
C ALA A 505 8.34 -1.59 -7.11
N THR A 506 7.73 -0.55 -7.69
CA THR A 506 8.03 -0.10 -9.04
C THR A 506 8.71 1.25 -8.96
N MET A 507 9.88 1.34 -9.58
CA MET A 507 10.59 2.58 -9.78
C MET A 507 10.19 3.18 -11.13
N ALA A 508 9.43 4.27 -11.08
CA ALA A 508 8.97 4.97 -12.26
C ALA A 508 9.96 6.07 -12.66
N ASN A 509 10.02 6.35 -13.96
CA ASN A 509 10.68 7.52 -14.48
C ASN A 509 9.65 8.65 -14.58
N GLU A 510 9.77 9.67 -13.74
CA GLU A 510 8.91 10.84 -13.78
C GLU A 510 9.41 11.79 -14.87
N ILE A 511 8.62 11.94 -15.93
CA ILE A 511 8.88 12.90 -17.00
C ILE A 511 8.33 14.24 -16.54
N ILE A 512 9.22 15.18 -16.20
CA ILE A 512 8.85 16.58 -16.02
C ILE A 512 8.86 17.24 -17.41
N ASP A 513 7.70 17.75 -17.82
CA ASP A 513 7.61 18.60 -19.01
C ASP A 513 8.21 19.98 -18.70
N LEU A 514 9.40 20.25 -19.23
CA LEU A 514 10.12 21.51 -18.97
C LEU A 514 9.52 22.61 -19.85
N MET A 515 8.91 23.60 -19.22
CA MET A 515 8.20 24.70 -19.87
C MET A 515 8.94 26.03 -19.70
N ALA A 516 8.82 26.90 -20.70
CA ALA A 516 9.30 28.27 -20.64
C ALA A 516 8.39 29.20 -21.45
N THR A 517 8.43 30.49 -21.09
CA THR A 517 7.86 31.56 -21.89
C THR A 517 8.94 32.15 -22.77
N LEU A 518 8.70 32.20 -24.08
CA LEU A 518 9.59 32.85 -25.05
C LEU A 518 9.10 34.28 -25.33
N THR A 519 10.04 35.21 -25.42
CA THR A 519 9.78 36.59 -25.87
C THR A 519 10.76 36.96 -26.97
N ALA A 520 10.30 37.65 -28.01
CA ALA A 520 11.12 38.02 -29.15
C ALA A 520 11.14 39.53 -29.40
N THR A 521 12.29 40.03 -29.85
CA THR A 521 12.43 41.35 -30.48
C THR A 521 12.57 41.13 -31.98
N ASN A 522 11.69 41.77 -32.76
CA ASN A 522 11.67 41.69 -34.22
C ASN A 522 12.89 42.39 -34.85
N ALA A 523 13.21 42.02 -36.09
CA ALA A 523 14.23 42.71 -36.87
C ALA A 523 13.75 44.13 -37.23
N ARG A 524 14.66 45.11 -37.23
CA ARG A 524 14.32 46.53 -37.44
C ARG A 524 14.02 46.87 -38.89
N CYS A 525 14.85 46.38 -39.81
CA CYS A 525 14.69 46.52 -41.25
C CYS A 525 14.50 45.16 -41.93
N ASN A 526 13.91 45.17 -43.13
CA ASN A 526 13.85 43.97 -43.96
C ASN A 526 15.26 43.45 -44.24
N GLY A 527 15.53 42.18 -43.91
CA GLY A 527 16.85 41.55 -44.06
C GLY A 527 17.84 41.82 -42.93
N ASP A 528 17.47 42.60 -41.90
CA ASP A 528 18.32 42.77 -40.72
C ASP A 528 18.44 41.47 -39.92
N ASN A 529 19.54 41.33 -39.21
CA ASN A 529 19.79 40.25 -38.26
C ASN A 529 19.87 40.75 -36.82
N ASN A 530 19.14 41.81 -36.46
CA ASN A 530 19.21 42.42 -35.12
C ASN A 530 18.07 41.98 -34.17
N GLY A 531 17.31 40.94 -34.54
CA GLY A 531 16.32 40.33 -33.68
C GLY A 531 16.95 39.55 -32.52
N SER A 532 16.16 39.28 -31.49
CA SER A 532 16.59 38.49 -30.33
C SER A 532 15.44 37.67 -29.74
N ILE A 533 15.78 36.59 -29.04
CA ILE A 533 14.85 35.77 -28.26
C ILE A 533 15.36 35.72 -26.82
N THR A 534 14.47 35.96 -25.86
CA THR A 534 14.73 35.79 -24.41
C THR A 534 13.83 34.68 -23.87
N VAL A 535 14.44 33.79 -23.09
CA VAL A 535 13.80 32.61 -22.48
C VAL A 535 13.57 32.85 -20.99
N VAL A 536 12.36 32.59 -20.51
CA VAL A 536 12.00 32.64 -19.09
C VAL A 536 11.41 31.29 -18.67
N ASN A 537 12.17 30.48 -17.94
CA ASN A 537 11.73 29.15 -17.51
C ASN A 537 10.61 29.26 -16.47
N THR A 538 9.55 28.46 -16.64
CA THR A 538 8.40 28.46 -15.74
C THR A 538 8.45 27.30 -14.72
N ASN A 539 9.22 26.25 -15.00
CA ASN A 539 9.48 25.13 -14.09
C ASN A 539 10.88 24.54 -14.34
N GLY A 540 11.17 23.38 -13.73
CA GLY A 540 12.46 22.70 -13.82
C GLY A 540 13.42 23.05 -12.68
N THR A 541 14.52 22.29 -12.59
CA THR A 541 15.51 22.42 -11.51
C THR A 541 16.61 23.42 -11.90
N PRO A 542 16.96 24.41 -11.05
CA PRO A 542 17.93 25.45 -11.38
C PRO A 542 19.29 24.93 -11.90
N ALA A 543 19.93 25.75 -12.74
CA ALA A 543 20.99 25.42 -13.71
C ALA A 543 20.42 24.85 -15.01
N PHE A 544 20.13 25.78 -15.93
CA PHE A 544 19.53 25.51 -17.23
C PHE A 544 20.53 25.72 -18.37
N SER A 545 20.30 25.01 -19.45
CA SER A 545 20.98 25.17 -20.72
C SER A 545 19.94 25.23 -21.85
N TYR A 546 20.27 25.95 -22.91
CA TYR A 546 19.38 26.25 -24.02
C TYR A 546 20.05 25.93 -25.34
N SER A 547 19.29 25.49 -26.34
CA SER A 547 19.80 25.27 -27.70
C SER A 547 18.81 25.83 -28.71
N LEU A 548 19.32 26.50 -29.74
CA LEU A 548 18.52 27.06 -30.81
C LEU A 548 18.55 26.11 -32.02
N ASN A 549 17.37 25.66 -32.47
CA ASN A 549 17.08 24.89 -33.67
C ASN A 549 17.63 23.44 -33.78
N ASN A 550 18.67 23.00 -33.07
CA ASN A 550 19.30 21.70 -33.37
C ASN A 550 19.74 20.79 -32.20
N GLN A 551 19.52 21.16 -30.93
CA GLN A 551 19.90 20.37 -29.74
C GLN A 551 21.38 19.94 -29.64
N THR A 552 22.28 20.44 -30.51
CA THR A 552 23.70 20.08 -30.47
C THR A 552 24.52 21.13 -29.74
N ASN A 553 24.14 22.41 -29.87
CA ASN A 553 24.87 23.53 -29.27
C ASN A 553 24.10 24.06 -28.07
N TRP A 554 24.55 23.71 -26.87
CA TRP A 554 23.93 24.13 -25.60
C TRP A 554 24.69 25.33 -25.00
N VAL A 555 23.95 26.37 -24.63
CA VAL A 555 24.47 27.58 -23.95
C VAL A 555 23.76 27.78 -22.62
N THR A 556 24.41 28.43 -21.66
CA THR A 556 23.81 28.73 -20.35
C THR A 556 23.13 30.11 -20.30
N THR A 557 23.34 30.93 -21.32
CA THR A 557 22.68 32.24 -21.47
C THR A 557 21.25 32.05 -21.99
N ASN A 558 20.27 32.68 -21.33
CA ASN A 558 18.86 32.62 -21.68
C ASN A 558 18.45 33.62 -22.79
N GLN A 559 19.43 34.11 -23.56
CA GLN A 559 19.24 35.07 -24.64
C GLN A 559 19.97 34.62 -25.90
N PHE A 560 19.25 34.65 -27.01
CA PHE A 560 19.79 34.51 -28.37
C PHE A 560 19.70 35.86 -29.07
N GLN A 561 20.82 36.34 -29.61
CA GLN A 561 20.93 37.64 -30.27
C GLN A 561 21.41 37.45 -31.71
N ASN A 562 21.35 38.54 -32.48
CA ASN A 562 21.79 38.60 -33.87
C ASN A 562 20.98 37.67 -34.81
N LEU A 563 19.66 37.62 -34.59
CA LEU A 563 18.76 36.74 -35.33
C LEU A 563 18.03 37.49 -36.45
N SER A 564 17.94 36.87 -37.62
CA SER A 564 17.10 37.33 -38.74
C SER A 564 15.63 36.98 -38.53
N ALA A 565 14.74 37.51 -39.36
CA ALA A 565 13.35 37.06 -39.36
C ALA A 565 13.25 35.57 -39.71
N GLY A 566 12.36 34.87 -39.01
CA GLY A 566 12.18 33.42 -39.16
C GLY A 566 11.51 32.77 -37.95
N LEU A 567 11.16 31.49 -38.12
CA LEU A 567 10.66 30.65 -37.04
C LEU A 567 11.82 29.95 -36.34
N TYR A 568 11.90 30.13 -35.03
CA TYR A 568 12.94 29.52 -34.19
C TYR A 568 12.31 28.52 -33.23
N ARG A 569 12.99 27.38 -33.04
CA ARG A 569 12.67 26.42 -31.98
C ARG A 569 13.74 26.50 -30.90
N VAL A 570 13.32 26.79 -29.68
CA VAL A 570 14.20 26.85 -28.51
C VAL A 570 14.03 25.55 -27.73
N TYR A 571 15.13 24.82 -27.58
CA TYR A 571 15.21 23.66 -26.70
C TYR A 571 15.79 24.08 -25.35
N LEU A 572 15.29 23.48 -24.29
CA LEU A 572 15.68 23.74 -22.91
C LEU A 572 16.13 22.44 -22.26
N LYS A 573 17.07 22.54 -21.32
CA LYS A 573 17.53 21.43 -20.51
C LYS A 573 17.91 21.89 -19.12
N ASP A 574 17.40 21.25 -18.08
CA ASP A 574 17.74 21.55 -16.69
C ASP A 574 18.90 20.68 -16.15
N ILE A 575 19.28 20.86 -14.89
CA ILE A 575 20.41 20.14 -14.27
C ILE A 575 20.18 18.62 -14.13
N ASN A 576 18.91 18.20 -14.06
CA ASN A 576 18.52 16.80 -13.96
C ASN A 576 18.35 16.15 -15.35
N GLY A 577 18.59 16.90 -16.43
CA GLY A 577 18.48 16.42 -17.79
C GLY A 577 17.06 16.45 -18.36
N CYS A 578 16.09 17.07 -17.67
CA CYS A 578 14.75 17.31 -18.21
C CYS A 578 14.87 18.18 -19.46
N THR A 579 14.25 17.77 -20.57
CA THR A 579 14.24 18.55 -21.80
C THR A 579 12.83 19.02 -22.15
N GLY A 580 12.73 20.22 -22.71
CA GLY A 580 11.50 20.74 -23.31
C GLY A 580 11.82 21.63 -24.50
N ASP A 581 10.80 22.02 -25.25
CA ASP A 581 10.97 22.95 -26.37
C ASP A 581 9.72 23.78 -26.64
N ASP A 582 9.94 24.97 -27.21
CA ASP A 582 8.88 25.84 -27.69
C ASP A 582 9.34 26.59 -28.96
N THR A 583 8.40 27.14 -29.71
CA THR A 583 8.66 27.86 -30.96
C THR A 583 8.23 29.31 -30.89
N ILE A 584 9.03 30.20 -31.46
CA ILE A 584 8.73 31.63 -31.54
C ILE A 584 9.19 32.19 -32.89
N SER A 585 8.43 33.13 -33.46
CA SER A 585 8.77 33.80 -34.70
C SER A 585 9.38 35.19 -34.43
N ILE A 586 10.49 35.49 -35.11
CA ILE A 586 10.96 36.86 -35.30
C ILE A 586 10.39 37.35 -36.62
N ASN A 587 9.71 38.50 -36.57
CA ASN A 587 9.16 39.15 -37.76
C ASN A 587 10.12 40.26 -38.26
N GLU A 588 9.94 40.68 -39.50
CA GLU A 588 10.56 41.87 -40.08
C GLU A 588 9.53 42.72 -40.83
N PRO A 589 9.77 44.02 -41.03
CA PRO A 589 8.93 44.85 -41.90
C PRO A 589 9.04 44.44 -43.38
N ASP A 590 8.03 44.80 -44.17
CA ASP A 590 8.09 44.71 -45.62
C ASP A 590 9.27 45.54 -46.18
N ARG A 591 9.82 45.13 -47.31
CA ARG A 591 10.92 45.84 -47.96
C ARG A 591 10.52 47.25 -48.41
N LEU A 592 11.23 48.27 -47.92
CA LEU A 592 11.07 49.65 -48.38
C LEU A 592 11.40 49.75 -49.88
N SER A 593 10.47 50.28 -50.65
CA SER A 593 10.56 50.42 -52.11
C SER A 593 10.19 51.84 -52.53
N LEU A 594 10.91 52.33 -53.53
CA LEU A 594 10.83 53.66 -54.10
C LEU A 594 10.63 53.52 -55.62
N GLN A 595 9.65 54.21 -56.18
CA GLN A 595 9.44 54.31 -57.62
C GLN A 595 9.06 55.74 -58.04
N PHE A 596 9.65 56.19 -59.16
CA PHE A 596 9.22 57.40 -59.84
C PHE A 596 8.16 57.07 -60.90
N LYS A 597 7.09 57.87 -60.93
CA LYS A 597 5.98 57.78 -61.89
C LYS A 597 5.71 59.16 -62.48
N ASN A 598 5.10 59.17 -63.67
CA ASN A 598 4.61 60.39 -64.31
C ASN A 598 5.68 61.50 -64.38
N LEU A 599 6.92 61.13 -64.74
CA LEU A 599 8.01 62.09 -64.91
C LEU A 599 7.73 62.93 -66.15
N ILE A 600 7.72 64.24 -65.97
CA ILE A 600 7.52 65.24 -67.03
C ILE A 600 8.75 66.13 -67.08
N ASP A 601 9.39 66.18 -68.25
CA ASP A 601 10.54 67.01 -68.56
C ASP A 601 10.20 68.51 -68.62
N ASP A 602 11.21 69.36 -68.52
CA ASP A 602 11.06 70.81 -68.52
C ASP A 602 10.88 71.33 -69.96
N TYR A 603 9.65 71.72 -70.30
CA TYR A 603 9.28 72.15 -71.66
C TYR A 603 9.46 73.66 -71.86
N CYS A 604 10.12 74.03 -72.97
CA CYS A 604 10.46 75.41 -73.36
C CYS A 604 9.41 76.48 -72.99
N GLU A 605 9.82 77.38 -72.09
CA GLU A 605 8.98 78.36 -71.38
C GLU A 605 8.61 79.60 -72.22
N LEU A 606 7.30 79.91 -72.28
CA LEU A 606 6.78 81.26 -72.50
C LEU A 606 6.52 82.01 -71.18
N GLY A 607 7.24 81.70 -70.09
CA GLY A 607 7.17 82.40 -68.80
C GLY A 607 7.96 81.71 -67.69
N SER A 608 8.57 82.50 -66.81
CA SER A 608 9.66 82.23 -65.84
C SER A 608 9.47 81.16 -64.75
N ASN A 609 8.71 80.08 -64.99
CA ASN A 609 8.44 79.04 -63.99
C ASN A 609 8.77 77.64 -64.55
N PRO A 610 9.73 76.90 -63.94
CA PRO A 610 10.03 75.54 -64.35
C PRO A 610 8.78 74.67 -64.19
N ASN A 611 8.53 73.75 -65.12
CA ASN A 611 7.30 72.94 -65.15
C ASN A 611 7.54 71.42 -64.96
N GLY A 612 8.80 71.01 -64.84
CA GLY A 612 9.15 69.62 -64.57
C GLY A 612 8.50 69.10 -63.30
N ASN A 613 8.01 67.86 -63.34
CA ASN A 613 7.36 67.24 -62.19
C ASN A 613 7.54 65.71 -62.19
N VAL A 614 7.45 65.13 -61.00
CA VAL A 614 7.50 63.69 -60.79
C VAL A 614 6.60 63.30 -59.61
N GLU A 615 5.95 62.14 -59.73
CA GLU A 615 5.20 61.52 -58.64
C GLU A 615 6.02 60.37 -58.06
N ILE A 616 6.06 60.27 -56.73
CA ILE A 616 6.81 59.27 -55.99
C ILE A 616 5.84 58.29 -55.35
N LEU A 617 6.09 57.00 -55.55
CA LEU A 617 5.40 55.93 -54.84
C LEU A 617 6.35 55.27 -53.86
N LEU A 618 6.03 55.35 -52.56
CA LEU A 618 6.72 54.64 -51.48
C LEU A 618 5.83 53.50 -50.97
N THR A 619 6.39 52.29 -50.89
CA THR A 619 5.71 51.12 -50.31
C THR A 619 6.67 50.34 -49.41
N GLY A 620 6.15 49.65 -48.38
CA GLY A 620 6.97 48.88 -47.43
C GLY A 620 7.73 49.74 -46.41
N GLY A 621 8.59 49.13 -45.59
CA GLY A 621 9.23 49.80 -44.45
C GLY A 621 8.24 50.23 -43.35
N THR A 622 8.73 50.99 -42.37
CA THR A 622 7.94 51.44 -41.21
C THR A 622 7.66 52.93 -41.28
N ILE A 623 6.39 53.32 -41.38
CA ILE A 623 5.99 54.74 -41.37
C ILE A 623 6.19 55.39 -39.98
N PRO A 624 6.42 56.71 -39.89
CA PRO A 624 6.53 57.69 -40.98
C PRO A 624 7.89 57.67 -41.72
N TYR A 625 7.89 58.11 -42.98
CA TYR A 625 9.12 58.29 -43.75
C TYR A 625 9.68 59.71 -43.61
N ASN A 626 11.00 59.80 -43.58
CA ASN A 626 11.79 61.02 -43.70
C ASN A 626 12.48 61.05 -45.07
N VAL A 627 12.25 62.10 -45.84
CA VAL A 627 12.67 62.18 -47.25
C VAL A 627 13.56 63.40 -47.48
N THR A 628 14.63 63.21 -48.24
CA THR A 628 15.48 64.31 -48.72
C THR A 628 15.60 64.32 -50.24
N LEU A 629 15.58 65.52 -50.82
CA LEU A 629 15.86 65.78 -52.24
C LEU A 629 17.19 66.55 -52.31
N ASN A 630 18.19 66.00 -53.02
CA ASN A 630 19.54 66.57 -53.11
C ASN A 630 20.12 66.94 -51.72
N GLY A 631 19.87 66.09 -50.72
CA GLY A 631 20.30 66.27 -49.33
C GLY A 631 19.46 67.25 -48.49
N SER A 632 18.45 67.93 -49.06
CA SER A 632 17.55 68.82 -48.32
C SER A 632 16.26 68.11 -47.92
N ASN A 633 15.82 68.24 -46.67
CA ASN A 633 14.58 67.62 -46.20
C ASN A 633 13.36 68.30 -46.82
N ILE A 634 12.48 67.50 -47.43
CA ILE A 634 11.29 67.98 -48.14
C ILE A 634 9.97 67.49 -47.52
N GLY A 635 10.03 66.85 -46.35
CA GLY A 635 8.86 66.18 -45.75
C GLY A 635 8.34 65.01 -46.59
N PRO A 636 7.18 64.42 -46.25
CA PRO A 636 6.66 63.23 -46.93
C PRO A 636 6.01 63.54 -48.29
N SER A 637 6.48 64.57 -49.00
CA SER A 637 5.87 64.95 -50.27
C SER A 637 6.10 63.86 -51.32
N LEU A 638 5.01 63.22 -51.73
CA LEU A 638 4.98 62.19 -52.78
C LEU A 638 4.79 62.79 -54.19
N LYS A 639 4.83 64.12 -54.30
CA LYS A 639 4.77 64.83 -55.57
C LYS A 639 5.73 66.01 -55.54
N LEU A 640 6.61 66.07 -56.52
CA LEU A 640 7.53 67.18 -56.71
C LEU A 640 7.13 67.92 -57.98
N THR A 641 7.05 69.24 -57.89
CA THR A 641 6.64 70.13 -58.97
C THR A 641 7.61 71.29 -59.10
N ASN A 642 7.63 71.93 -60.25
CA ASN A 642 8.50 73.05 -60.57
C ASN A 642 9.99 72.68 -60.51
N LEU A 643 10.33 71.49 -61.01
CA LEU A 643 11.70 71.02 -61.15
C LEU A 643 12.29 71.56 -62.46
N LYS A 644 13.51 72.08 -62.38
CA LYS A 644 14.30 72.56 -63.53
C LYS A 644 15.08 71.40 -64.13
N GLU A 645 15.66 71.60 -65.31
CA GLU A 645 16.69 70.70 -65.86
C GLU A 645 17.82 70.50 -64.83
N ASP A 646 17.90 69.30 -64.24
CA ASP A 646 18.91 68.88 -63.28
C ASP A 646 18.84 67.36 -63.05
N HIS A 647 19.84 66.83 -62.37
CA HIS A 647 19.83 65.46 -61.85
C HIS A 647 19.51 65.48 -60.36
N TYR A 648 18.41 64.83 -59.97
CA TYR A 648 17.89 64.82 -58.61
C TYR A 648 18.14 63.49 -57.91
N THR A 649 18.71 63.52 -56.71
CA THR A 649 18.81 62.36 -55.80
C THR A 649 17.69 62.42 -54.77
N TYR A 650 16.99 61.30 -54.59
CA TYR A 650 15.88 61.16 -53.66
C TYR A 650 16.19 60.06 -52.66
N ASP A 651 16.44 60.45 -51.40
CA ASP A 651 16.74 59.53 -50.32
C ASP A 651 15.56 59.45 -49.36
N VAL A 652 15.21 58.23 -48.95
CA VAL A 652 14.11 57.95 -48.01
C VAL A 652 14.65 57.14 -46.86
N THR A 653 14.39 57.59 -45.64
CA THR A 653 14.65 56.88 -44.39
C THR A 653 13.34 56.62 -43.68
N ASP A 654 13.05 55.38 -43.32
CA ASP A 654 11.84 55.05 -42.56
C ASP A 654 11.98 55.32 -41.04
N ALA A 655 10.92 55.08 -40.27
CA ALA A 655 10.90 55.33 -38.83
C ALA A 655 11.87 54.47 -38.02
N ASN A 656 12.22 53.29 -38.54
CA ASN A 656 13.20 52.38 -37.93
C ASN A 656 14.64 52.69 -38.39
N GLY A 657 14.83 53.69 -39.27
CA GLY A 657 16.12 54.11 -39.80
C GLY A 657 16.55 53.37 -41.07
N CYS A 658 15.68 52.57 -41.68
CA CYS A 658 15.94 51.83 -42.91
C CYS A 658 15.97 52.78 -44.10
N LYS A 659 16.96 52.66 -44.99
CA LYS A 659 17.20 53.62 -46.06
C LYS A 659 17.05 53.01 -47.44
N ILE A 660 16.46 53.77 -48.35
CA ILE A 660 16.53 53.55 -49.80
C ILE A 660 16.86 54.87 -50.48
N ASN A 661 17.61 54.82 -51.57
CA ASN A 661 17.83 55.98 -52.41
C ASN A 661 17.71 55.61 -53.88
N ASP A 662 17.33 56.60 -54.68
CA ASP A 662 17.29 56.51 -56.13
C ASP A 662 17.42 57.92 -56.72
N SER A 663 17.58 58.03 -58.02
CA SER A 663 17.72 59.31 -58.71
C SER A 663 16.94 59.37 -60.02
N PHE A 664 16.57 60.58 -60.41
CA PHE A 664 15.92 60.85 -61.69
C PHE A 664 16.47 62.15 -62.30
N SER A 665 16.35 62.29 -63.62
CA SER A 665 16.75 63.51 -64.33
C SER A 665 15.52 64.17 -64.94
N ILE A 666 15.53 65.50 -64.99
CA ILE A 666 14.61 66.30 -65.79
C ILE A 666 15.39 66.82 -66.99
N GLU A 667 14.96 66.53 -68.22
CA GLU A 667 15.63 66.97 -69.46
C GLU A 667 15.00 68.27 -70.02
N HIS A 668 15.72 68.94 -70.94
CA HIS A 668 15.25 70.15 -71.63
C HIS A 668 14.73 69.87 -73.06
N VAL A 669 13.54 70.38 -73.40
CA VAL A 669 12.91 70.19 -74.72
C VAL A 669 12.78 71.53 -75.51
N PRO A 670 13.39 71.69 -76.72
CA PRO A 670 13.44 72.96 -77.46
C PRO A 670 12.16 73.33 -78.28
N CYS A 671 12.01 74.63 -78.59
CA CYS A 671 10.78 75.26 -79.15
C CYS A 671 10.55 75.25 -80.70
N CYS A 672 11.52 74.89 -81.56
CA CYS A 672 11.39 74.98 -83.03
C CYS A 672 12.32 74.02 -83.79
N PHE A 673 12.02 73.70 -85.06
CA PHE A 673 12.84 72.83 -85.91
C PHE A 673 12.77 73.22 -87.41
N ALA A 674 13.87 73.08 -88.16
CA ALA A 674 13.97 73.39 -89.60
C ALA A 674 14.63 72.24 -90.39
N PHE A 675 14.13 71.98 -91.61
CA PHE A 675 14.55 70.90 -92.50
C PHE A 675 14.71 71.41 -93.95
N VAL A 676 15.72 70.92 -94.67
CA VAL A 676 16.00 71.32 -96.07
C VAL A 676 16.17 70.06 -96.93
N PRO A 677 15.44 69.90 -98.04
CA PRO A 677 15.60 68.77 -98.96
C PRO A 677 16.90 68.86 -99.75
N ASN A 678 17.42 67.72 -100.24
CA ASN A 678 18.72 67.62 -100.92
C ASN A 678 18.63 67.44 -102.46
N ALA A 679 17.44 67.24 -103.03
CA ALA A 679 17.21 67.20 -104.47
C ALA A 679 15.79 67.67 -104.84
N PHE A 680 15.64 68.27 -106.03
CA PHE A 680 14.34 68.62 -106.58
C PHE A 680 14.27 68.48 -108.11
N THR A 681 13.05 68.29 -108.64
CA THR A 681 12.75 67.94 -110.04
C THR A 681 11.84 68.98 -110.67
N PRO A 682 12.37 70.09 -111.22
CA PRO A 682 11.55 71.14 -111.82
C PRO A 682 11.05 70.72 -113.22
N ASN A 683 9.98 69.92 -113.26
CA ASN A 683 9.35 69.37 -114.47
C ASN A 683 7.87 69.81 -114.64
N MET A 684 7.35 70.62 -113.71
CA MET A 684 5.99 71.13 -113.65
C MET A 684 4.90 70.06 -113.42
N ASP A 685 5.23 68.93 -112.78
CA ASP A 685 4.26 67.89 -112.45
C ASP A 685 3.47 68.13 -111.14
N GLY A 686 3.80 69.22 -110.43
CA GLY A 686 3.21 69.63 -109.16
C GLY A 686 3.91 69.03 -107.93
N ARG A 687 4.96 68.20 -108.12
CA ARG A 687 5.69 67.53 -107.03
C ARG A 687 7.17 67.88 -107.11
N ASN A 688 7.68 68.41 -105.99
CA ASN A 688 9.11 68.71 -105.86
C ASN A 688 9.64 69.61 -106.99
N ASP A 689 8.78 70.47 -107.54
CA ASP A 689 9.14 71.46 -108.56
C ASP A 689 9.88 72.67 -107.98
N ILE A 690 9.74 72.87 -106.66
CA ILE A 690 10.22 74.05 -105.95
C ILE A 690 11.10 73.62 -104.77
N PHE A 691 12.36 74.04 -104.77
CA PHE A 691 13.27 73.89 -103.65
C PHE A 691 13.00 74.96 -102.58
N LYS A 692 12.59 74.56 -101.37
CA LYS A 692 12.32 75.41 -100.20
C LYS A 692 12.63 74.70 -98.87
N MET A 693 12.76 75.47 -97.79
CA MET A 693 12.93 74.96 -96.41
C MET A 693 11.58 74.61 -95.76
N GLU A 694 11.50 73.48 -95.05
CA GLU A 694 10.35 73.09 -94.22
C GLU A 694 10.63 73.35 -92.74
N THR A 695 9.62 73.73 -91.96
CA THR A 695 9.80 74.17 -90.56
C THR A 695 8.64 73.82 -89.65
N THR A 696 8.90 73.56 -88.37
CA THR A 696 7.90 73.56 -87.28
C THR A 696 8.22 74.62 -86.23
N GLY A 697 7.17 75.26 -85.68
CA GLY A 697 7.30 76.40 -84.78
C GLY A 697 7.44 77.74 -85.51
N ARG A 698 7.73 78.82 -84.77
CA ARG A 698 7.89 80.18 -85.32
C ARG A 698 9.33 80.39 -85.80
N ILE A 699 9.53 80.27 -87.12
CA ILE A 699 10.79 80.57 -87.80
C ILE A 699 10.59 81.75 -88.75
N LEU A 700 11.59 82.63 -88.83
CA LEU A 700 11.68 83.73 -89.80
C LEU A 700 12.85 83.44 -90.74
N LEU A 701 12.59 83.31 -92.05
CA LEU A 701 13.67 83.18 -93.04
C LEU A 701 14.34 84.55 -93.21
N ASN A 702 15.65 84.62 -92.94
CA ASN A 702 16.41 85.85 -93.14
C ASN A 702 17.00 85.90 -94.54
N LYS A 703 17.41 84.76 -95.12
CA LYS A 703 18.07 84.68 -96.42
C LYS A 703 18.11 83.25 -96.93
N MET A 704 17.80 83.03 -98.21
CA MET A 704 18.04 81.77 -98.91
C MET A 704 18.65 82.09 -100.27
N ILE A 705 19.85 81.58 -100.56
CA ILE A 705 20.52 81.76 -101.85
C ILE A 705 20.95 80.42 -102.39
N VAL A 706 20.81 80.25 -103.70
CA VAL A 706 21.33 79.11 -104.46
C VAL A 706 22.40 79.57 -105.44
N TYR A 707 23.50 78.83 -105.48
CA TYR A 707 24.68 79.08 -106.31
C TYR A 707 24.90 77.95 -107.32
N ASN A 708 25.38 78.27 -108.52
CA ASN A 708 25.95 77.27 -109.43
C ASN A 708 27.34 76.81 -108.96
N ARG A 709 27.91 75.79 -109.62
CA ARG A 709 29.23 75.22 -109.30
C ARG A 709 30.40 76.21 -109.40
N TYR A 710 30.20 77.38 -110.02
CA TYR A 710 31.21 78.43 -110.15
C TYR A 710 31.04 79.55 -109.10
N GLY A 711 30.11 79.39 -108.15
CA GLY A 711 29.83 80.37 -107.10
C GLY A 711 28.96 81.54 -107.55
N GLN A 712 28.37 81.49 -108.75
CA GLN A 712 27.46 82.52 -109.24
C GLN A 712 26.05 82.25 -108.71
N ILE A 713 25.36 83.31 -108.28
CA ILE A 713 23.98 83.22 -107.79
C ILE A 713 23.05 82.87 -108.96
N VAL A 714 22.31 81.77 -108.83
CA VAL A 714 21.26 81.38 -109.78
C VAL A 714 19.88 81.79 -109.29
N TRP A 715 19.67 81.82 -107.98
CA TRP A 715 18.43 82.24 -107.35
C TRP A 715 18.65 82.70 -105.91
N GLY A 716 17.79 83.58 -105.41
CA GLY A 716 17.76 83.90 -103.99
C GLY A 716 16.46 84.57 -103.58
N SER A 717 16.05 84.34 -102.33
CA SER A 717 14.87 84.96 -101.72
C SER A 717 15.10 85.26 -100.24
N PHE A 718 14.30 86.19 -99.72
CA PHE A 718 14.19 86.53 -98.30
C PHE A 718 12.84 86.09 -97.72
N ASN A 719 11.97 85.48 -98.53
CA ASN A 719 10.62 85.11 -98.15
C ASN A 719 10.51 83.60 -97.98
N GLN A 720 10.05 83.15 -96.81
CA GLN A 720 9.91 81.72 -96.49
C GLN A 720 8.91 81.00 -97.42
N GLY A 721 7.94 81.73 -97.99
CA GLY A 721 6.96 81.16 -98.91
C GLY A 721 7.48 80.95 -100.34
N GLU A 722 8.63 81.52 -100.69
CA GLU A 722 9.24 81.39 -102.01
C GLU A 722 10.24 80.24 -102.04
N GLY A 723 10.37 79.60 -103.20
CA GLY A 723 11.40 78.61 -103.43
C GLY A 723 11.89 78.66 -104.86
N TRP A 724 13.00 77.98 -105.11
CA TRP A 724 13.65 77.98 -106.41
C TRP A 724 13.02 76.93 -107.32
N ASP A 725 12.58 77.33 -108.50
CA ASP A 725 11.96 76.47 -109.53
C ASP A 725 12.97 75.90 -110.53
N GLY A 726 14.28 76.02 -110.26
CA GLY A 726 15.33 75.55 -111.16
C GLY A 726 15.53 76.43 -112.40
N THR A 727 15.03 77.67 -112.43
CA THR A 727 15.30 78.61 -113.53
C THR A 727 16.29 79.71 -113.13
N GLN A 728 17.01 80.27 -114.11
CA GLN A 728 17.81 81.49 -114.00
C GLN A 728 17.42 82.42 -115.16
N ASN A 729 16.96 83.63 -114.84
CA ASN A 729 16.45 84.61 -115.82
C ASN A 729 15.33 84.04 -116.73
N GLY A 730 14.44 83.24 -116.17
CA GLY A 730 13.33 82.59 -116.89
C GLY A 730 13.75 81.45 -117.82
N LYS A 731 15.04 81.08 -117.83
CA LYS A 731 15.54 79.92 -118.58
C LYS A 731 15.87 78.77 -117.63
N PRO A 732 15.53 77.53 -118.00
CA PRO A 732 15.88 76.36 -117.20
C PRO A 732 17.42 76.22 -117.05
N VAL A 733 17.95 76.04 -115.82
CA VAL A 733 19.41 75.83 -115.58
C VAL A 733 19.84 74.39 -115.87
N ASP A 734 21.11 74.11 -116.18
CA ASP A 734 21.54 72.72 -116.45
C ASP A 734 21.29 71.77 -115.26
N ALA A 735 20.96 70.52 -115.55
CA ALA A 735 20.90 69.47 -114.53
C ALA A 735 22.27 69.31 -113.86
N GLY A 736 22.28 69.17 -112.53
CA GLY A 736 23.52 69.08 -111.76
C GLY A 736 23.38 69.57 -110.32
N THR A 737 24.51 69.62 -109.62
CA THR A 737 24.58 70.04 -108.22
C THR A 737 24.75 71.55 -108.11
N TYR A 738 23.89 72.15 -107.29
CA TYR A 738 23.93 73.54 -106.87
C TYR A 738 24.15 73.58 -105.36
N PHE A 739 24.45 74.74 -104.80
CA PHE A 739 24.71 74.88 -103.37
C PHE A 739 23.76 75.90 -102.77
N TYR A 740 23.20 75.59 -101.61
CA TYR A 740 22.34 76.51 -100.88
C TYR A 740 23.01 77.05 -99.63
N TYR A 741 22.69 78.30 -99.33
CA TYR A 741 22.94 78.93 -98.04
C TYR A 741 21.62 79.50 -97.54
N ILE A 742 21.16 78.97 -96.40
CA ILE A 742 19.95 79.42 -95.73
C ILE A 742 20.35 80.00 -94.37
N LYS A 743 19.85 81.19 -94.08
CA LYS A 743 19.97 81.85 -92.79
C LYS A 743 18.56 82.09 -92.28
N TYR A 744 18.23 81.56 -91.12
CA TYR A 744 16.92 81.75 -90.51
C TYR A 744 17.05 82.05 -89.04
N THR A 745 16.07 82.77 -88.53
CA THR A 745 15.92 83.07 -87.12
C THR A 745 14.87 82.13 -86.55
N CYS A 746 15.25 81.32 -85.57
CA CYS A 746 14.24 80.69 -84.72
C CYS A 746 13.90 81.63 -83.57
N ALA A 747 12.60 81.82 -83.32
CA ALA A 747 12.15 82.50 -82.12
C ALA A 747 12.61 81.71 -80.89
N SER A 748 13.51 82.29 -80.12
CA SER A 748 13.99 81.78 -78.83
C SER A 748 13.91 82.90 -77.80
N PHE A 749 13.82 82.55 -76.51
CA PHE A 749 13.73 83.51 -75.42
C PHE A 749 15.05 84.28 -75.21
N ASN A 750 16.21 83.68 -75.53
CA ASN A 750 17.52 84.36 -75.48
C ASN A 750 17.75 85.34 -76.64
N GLY A 751 16.66 85.82 -77.22
CA GLY A 751 16.63 86.59 -78.46
C GLY A 751 16.47 85.68 -79.68
N PRO A 752 16.03 86.26 -80.82
CA PRO A 752 16.01 85.57 -82.09
C PRO A 752 17.37 84.94 -82.38
N LYS A 753 17.46 83.60 -82.35
CA LYS A 753 18.72 82.89 -82.60
C LYS A 753 18.83 82.66 -84.09
N GLU A 754 19.81 83.31 -84.67
CA GLU A 754 20.14 83.13 -86.06
C GLU A 754 20.92 81.83 -86.25
N THR A 755 20.41 80.98 -87.14
CA THR A 755 20.99 79.67 -87.48
C THR A 755 21.28 79.64 -88.98
N GLU A 756 22.40 79.03 -89.34
CA GLU A 756 22.81 78.86 -90.73
C GLU A 756 22.72 77.40 -91.13
N LEU A 757 22.13 77.14 -92.30
CA LEU A 757 22.17 75.85 -92.98
C LEU A 757 22.89 76.01 -94.31
N LYS A 758 23.83 75.11 -94.57
CA LYS A 758 24.64 75.06 -95.77
C LYS A 758 24.63 73.64 -96.29
N GLY A 759 24.48 73.48 -97.59
CA GLY A 759 24.46 72.16 -98.21
C GLY A 759 24.41 72.25 -99.72
N ASP A 760 24.42 71.10 -100.36
CA ASP A 760 24.17 70.95 -101.78
C ASP A 760 22.69 70.61 -102.06
N ILE A 761 22.23 71.02 -103.24
CA ILE A 761 20.91 70.73 -103.76
C ILE A 761 21.07 70.26 -105.21
N THR A 762 20.60 69.07 -105.51
CA THR A 762 20.69 68.51 -106.86
C THR A 762 19.44 68.87 -107.67
N VAL A 763 19.64 69.51 -108.82
CA VAL A 763 18.59 69.72 -109.83
C VAL A 763 18.58 68.52 -110.77
N VAL A 764 17.47 67.80 -110.77
CA VAL A 764 17.26 66.62 -111.63
C VAL A 764 16.31 67.00 -112.75
N ARG A 765 16.68 66.75 -114.01
CA ARG A 765 15.83 67.00 -115.19
C ARG A 765 15.81 65.85 -116.17
#